data_AF-A0A9Q3C274-F1
#
_entry.id   AF-A0A9Q3C274-F1
#
_cell.length_a   1.000
_cell.length_b   1.000
_cell.length_c   1.000
_cell.angle_alpha   90.00
_cell.angle_beta   90.00
_cell.angle_gamma   90.00
#
_symmetry.space_group_name_H-M   'P 1'
#
loop_
_entity.id
_entity.type
_entity.pdbx_description
1 polymer ?
#
loop_
_entity_poly.entity_id
_entity_poly.type
_entity_poly.pdbx_seq_one_letter_code
_entity_poly.pdbx_strand_id
1 'polypeptide(L)'
;MDDYISISLQERRKDCIASKAFKELVDHLEINQVELEPSFRRSWIRIIILDLSANCSGKTDWSNNTIWLALACLRLLGRSIIATDDLSNHLNLLTIYGKLLPSNSPKSDKSNFSPNTNSDNQHSFDLEIAQESLKILANTLFLHPLARSSKDLLPTLNSLVQLALSSSFNNLNSNSISISNPSSISISTESKDSLKFSYDTDQTSFLASRIIFLITAAQSNLVIQLIEKTSLVLDLQDNLNQLLIKKLNPQIHSISIIPPNVLIEHLKIIFNIMVNYPRSIKQFGHSSTQSINHSRFLYSVPTNHLNQQSTIDNSTHQVGNSKSQNINFCNSLHDPLLSNQSLSAFGLSSNQPAQLDCFESQTNSPKSNFDQDQELLAIVNEPENKIFAAFLPNLIKLFLVEPIPHPPNIKPPLSSYIHTFLNFSPSAHCFFDHKFKLGDDLIEDDDIPPFISKLIEIIDQFTQYYCPHNPNDPASKKKCQEDNIELDGDLTQVILLTANLISPHPSGGLTDQSRKFLRQKILPDDIERGMALSKQDNLVGRILRLLNAVGFDSLKVTAGEFLYSLFDKNADFLTSQIGYGPLAGFLLSIGQPGLNPDSIYQPPANVNPITGARWDSGETVESLDEVMTQEEKEKEAERLCDLFDRINRNGVISVKDPRKVAVETGKFEEIEKAAEMKSDELEKADEEKALRELEEYKKRKAKKQNV
;
A
#
# COMPACT_ATOMS: atom_id res chain seq x y z
N MET A 1 36.75 27.53 -24.14
CA MET A 1 35.93 27.36 -22.92
C MET A 1 36.52 28.10 -21.71
N ASP A 2 37.82 27.95 -21.41
CA ASP A 2 38.46 28.66 -20.29
C ASP A 2 38.51 30.19 -20.46
N ASP A 3 38.30 30.68 -21.69
CA ASP A 3 38.19 32.11 -21.98
C ASP A 3 37.03 32.76 -21.22
N TYR A 4 35.86 32.12 -21.10
CA TYR A 4 34.73 32.75 -20.41
C TYR A 4 34.98 32.92 -18.90
N ILE A 5 35.68 31.97 -18.28
CA ILE A 5 36.05 32.01 -16.86
C ILE A 5 37.07 33.12 -16.59
N SER A 6 37.97 33.37 -17.54
CA SER A 6 39.07 34.34 -17.42
C SER A 6 38.71 35.76 -17.85
N ILE A 7 37.55 35.98 -18.47
CA ILE A 7 37.03 37.29 -18.88
C ILE A 7 36.58 38.15 -17.69
N SER A 8 36.75 39.47 -17.82
CA SER A 8 36.36 40.45 -16.82
C SER A 8 34.86 40.39 -16.47
N LEU A 9 34.49 40.72 -15.23
CA LEU A 9 33.09 40.71 -14.77
C LEU A 9 32.16 41.61 -15.60
N GLN A 10 32.67 42.69 -16.19
CA GLN A 10 31.86 43.62 -16.99
C GLN A 10 31.59 43.07 -18.40
N GLU A 11 32.51 42.30 -18.96
CA GLU A 11 32.36 41.71 -20.30
C GLU A 11 31.45 40.48 -20.27
N ARG A 12 31.50 39.66 -19.21
CA ARG A 12 30.55 38.54 -19.02
C ARG A 12 29.09 38.95 -18.96
N ARG A 13 28.81 40.18 -18.52
CA ARG A 13 27.45 40.70 -18.37
C ARG A 13 26.83 41.24 -19.67
N LYS A 14 27.58 41.19 -20.78
CA LYS A 14 27.08 41.50 -22.13
C LYS A 14 26.42 40.27 -22.75
N ASP A 15 25.24 40.45 -23.32
CA ASP A 15 24.41 39.37 -23.88
C ASP A 15 25.13 38.55 -24.96
N CYS A 16 25.81 39.21 -25.89
CA CYS A 16 26.46 38.53 -27.02
C CYS A 16 27.60 37.59 -26.61
N ILE A 17 28.37 37.97 -25.58
CA ILE A 17 29.50 37.19 -25.07
C ILE A 17 28.98 35.99 -24.28
N ALA A 18 28.02 36.23 -23.37
CA ALA A 18 27.40 35.19 -22.57
C ALA A 18 26.67 34.15 -23.43
N SER A 19 25.86 34.60 -24.40
CA SER A 19 25.10 33.70 -25.28
C SER A 19 26.01 32.77 -26.08
N LYS A 20 27.13 33.29 -26.62
CA LYS A 20 28.10 32.47 -27.37
C LYS A 20 28.77 31.45 -26.46
N ALA A 21 29.23 31.87 -25.29
CA ALA A 21 29.90 30.98 -24.35
C ALA A 21 28.98 29.87 -23.82
N PHE A 22 27.72 30.19 -23.49
CA PHE A 22 26.76 29.20 -23.03
C PHE A 22 26.37 28.20 -24.13
N LYS A 23 26.24 28.64 -25.39
CA LYS A 23 26.00 27.71 -26.51
C LYS A 23 27.15 26.71 -26.68
N GLU A 24 28.39 27.21 -26.72
CA GLU A 24 29.58 26.34 -26.80
C GLU A 24 29.66 25.36 -25.63
N LEU A 25 29.26 25.80 -24.43
CA LEU A 25 29.21 24.93 -23.25
C LEU A 25 28.10 23.88 -23.35
N VAL A 26 26.89 24.23 -23.78
CA VAL A 26 25.80 23.27 -24.00
C VAL A 26 26.24 22.19 -24.99
N ASP A 27 26.77 22.60 -26.14
CA ASP A 27 27.23 21.68 -27.19
C ASP A 27 28.28 20.70 -26.64
N HIS A 28 29.24 21.19 -25.84
CA HIS A 28 30.24 20.35 -25.21
C HIS A 28 29.64 19.38 -24.16
N LEU A 29 28.70 19.86 -23.33
CA LEU A 29 28.08 19.07 -22.28
C LEU A 29 27.15 17.99 -22.83
N GLU A 30 26.51 18.23 -23.98
CA GLU A 30 25.66 17.23 -24.63
C GLU A 30 26.47 16.07 -25.21
N ILE A 31 27.71 16.33 -25.66
CA ILE A 31 28.64 15.31 -26.17
C ILE A 31 29.29 14.52 -25.01
N ASN A 32 29.72 15.20 -23.94
CA ASN A 32 30.55 14.64 -22.87
C ASN A 32 29.78 14.36 -21.57
N GLN A 33 28.63 13.69 -21.63
CA GLN A 33 27.69 13.56 -20.50
C GLN A 33 28.21 12.75 -19.29
N VAL A 34 29.27 11.95 -19.42
CA VAL A 34 29.63 10.89 -18.44
C VAL A 34 30.90 11.17 -17.63
N GLU A 35 31.88 11.93 -18.15
CA GLU A 35 33.17 12.18 -17.49
C GLU A 35 33.57 13.66 -17.54
N LEU A 36 32.92 14.49 -16.72
CA LEU A 36 33.34 15.87 -16.50
C LEU A 36 34.17 15.97 -15.21
N GLU A 37 35.31 16.65 -15.29
CA GLU A 37 36.17 16.92 -14.15
C GLU A 37 35.39 17.69 -13.05
N PRO A 38 35.45 17.27 -11.77
CA PRO A 38 34.71 17.93 -10.69
C PRO A 38 35.06 19.42 -10.52
N SER A 39 36.32 19.80 -10.74
CA SER A 39 36.81 21.17 -10.62
C SER A 39 36.19 22.11 -11.67
N PHE A 40 36.13 21.62 -12.92
CA PHE A 40 35.49 22.27 -14.05
C PHE A 40 34.00 22.51 -13.76
N ARG A 41 33.30 21.46 -13.32
CA ARG A 41 31.86 21.54 -13.00
C ARG A 41 31.58 22.58 -11.90
N ARG A 42 32.33 22.52 -10.79
CA ARG A 42 32.16 23.47 -9.68
C ARG A 42 32.40 24.91 -10.11
N SER A 43 33.44 25.15 -10.90
CA SER A 43 33.81 26.49 -11.36
C SER A 43 32.71 27.10 -12.23
N TRP A 44 32.21 26.35 -13.20
CA TRP A 44 31.11 26.79 -14.06
C TRP A 44 29.80 27.02 -13.32
N ILE A 45 29.42 26.12 -12.40
CA ILE A 45 28.22 26.30 -11.58
C ILE A 45 28.28 27.61 -10.79
N ARG A 46 29.40 27.87 -10.11
CA ARG A 46 29.58 29.11 -9.33
C ARG A 46 29.48 30.35 -10.20
N ILE A 47 30.11 30.33 -11.36
CA ILE A 47 30.09 31.46 -12.30
C ILE A 47 28.68 31.73 -12.80
N ILE A 48 27.97 30.70 -13.25
CA ILE A 48 26.62 30.87 -13.79
C ILE A 48 25.65 31.32 -12.69
N ILE A 49 25.75 30.79 -11.47
CA ILE A 49 24.94 31.24 -10.33
C ILE A 49 25.21 32.73 -10.02
N LEU A 50 26.48 33.15 -9.98
CA LEU A 50 26.85 34.54 -9.74
C LEU A 50 26.30 35.46 -10.83
N ASP A 51 26.42 35.08 -12.09
CA ASP A 51 25.93 35.88 -13.21
C ASP A 51 24.38 35.94 -13.25
N LEU A 52 23.70 34.82 -12.98
CA LEU A 52 22.24 34.80 -12.83
C LEU A 52 21.75 35.63 -11.65
N SER A 53 22.49 35.69 -10.54
CA SER A 53 22.14 36.52 -9.39
C SER A 53 22.30 38.02 -9.71
N ALA A 54 23.30 38.37 -10.53
CA ALA A 54 23.49 39.72 -11.02
C ALA A 54 22.36 40.13 -11.98
N ASN A 55 21.87 39.20 -12.80
CA ASN A 55 20.72 39.42 -13.66
C ASN A 55 19.43 39.67 -12.88
N CYS A 56 19.15 38.91 -11.80
CA CYS A 56 18.04 39.20 -10.89
C CYS A 56 18.11 40.61 -10.30
N SER A 57 19.32 41.15 -10.12
CA SER A 57 19.56 42.50 -9.61
C SER A 57 19.55 43.60 -10.68
N GLY A 58 19.24 43.27 -11.94
CA GLY A 58 19.23 44.20 -13.07
C GLY A 58 20.61 44.71 -13.50
N LYS A 59 21.68 43.98 -13.18
CA LYS A 59 23.07 44.40 -13.48
C LYS A 59 23.62 43.84 -14.79
N THR A 60 22.80 43.16 -15.59
CA THR A 60 23.17 42.51 -16.85
C THR A 60 22.19 42.85 -17.95
N ASP A 61 22.67 42.88 -19.20
CA ASP A 61 21.85 43.20 -20.38
C ASP A 61 21.32 41.92 -21.06
N TRP A 62 21.18 40.82 -20.32
CA TRP A 62 20.88 39.50 -20.87
C TRP A 62 19.46 39.41 -21.45
N SER A 63 19.35 38.80 -22.62
CA SER A 63 18.08 38.44 -23.24
C SER A 63 17.48 37.17 -22.61
N ASN A 64 16.16 36.97 -22.76
CA ASN A 64 15.48 35.76 -22.29
C ASN A 64 16.13 34.46 -22.82
N ASN A 65 16.65 34.49 -24.05
CA ASN A 65 17.36 33.35 -24.64
C ASN A 65 18.69 33.06 -23.93
N THR A 66 19.44 34.09 -23.54
CA THR A 66 20.70 33.92 -22.78
C THR A 66 20.43 33.40 -21.37
N ILE A 67 19.34 33.85 -20.73
CA ILE A 67 18.88 33.31 -19.44
C ILE A 67 18.54 31.83 -19.56
N TRP A 68 17.77 31.46 -20.60
CA TRP A 68 17.43 30.07 -20.86
C TRP A 68 18.67 29.21 -21.10
N LEU A 69 19.64 29.66 -21.91
CA LEU A 69 20.90 28.97 -22.14
C LEU A 69 21.72 28.78 -20.85
N ALA A 70 21.76 29.82 -20.00
CA ALA A 70 22.44 29.73 -18.70
C ALA A 70 21.79 28.66 -17.79
N LEU A 71 20.46 28.61 -17.75
CA LEU A 71 19.72 27.59 -17.01
C LEU A 71 19.90 26.19 -17.63
N ALA A 72 19.91 26.07 -18.96
CA ALA A 72 20.18 24.82 -19.65
C ALA A 72 21.58 24.27 -19.29
N CYS A 73 22.60 25.12 -19.29
CA CYS A 73 23.94 24.79 -18.80
C CYS A 73 23.91 24.28 -17.36
N LEU A 74 23.22 25.00 -16.45
CA LEU A 74 23.08 24.56 -15.06
C LEU A 74 22.35 23.22 -14.93
N ARG A 75 21.31 22.97 -15.73
CA ARG A 75 20.61 21.68 -15.74
C ARG A 75 21.53 20.54 -16.16
N LEU A 76 22.33 20.74 -17.20
CA LEU A 76 23.29 19.72 -17.68
C LEU A 76 24.40 19.46 -16.66
N LEU A 77 25.00 20.51 -16.10
CA LEU A 77 26.01 20.40 -15.04
C LEU A 77 25.43 19.76 -13.76
N GLY A 78 24.16 20.04 -13.46
CA GLY A 78 23.41 19.57 -12.30
C GLY A 78 22.89 18.14 -12.37
N ARG A 79 23.21 17.36 -13.42
CA ARG A 79 22.79 15.94 -13.53
C ARG A 79 23.61 14.98 -12.65
N SER A 80 24.74 15.42 -12.11
CA SER A 80 25.62 14.63 -11.25
C SER A 80 25.56 15.13 -9.81
N ILE A 81 25.67 14.22 -8.84
CA ILE A 81 25.80 14.58 -7.43
C ILE A 81 27.15 15.21 -7.08
N ILE A 82 28.19 14.91 -7.88
CA ILE A 82 29.56 15.33 -7.58
C ILE A 82 29.72 16.82 -7.91
N ALA A 83 30.20 17.60 -6.94
CA ALA A 83 30.52 19.03 -7.09
C ALA A 83 29.34 19.93 -7.45
N THR A 84 28.12 19.54 -7.08
CA THR A 84 26.88 20.32 -7.26
C THR A 84 26.33 20.89 -5.95
N ASP A 85 27.08 20.81 -4.85
CA ASP A 85 26.69 21.30 -3.53
C ASP A 85 26.32 22.79 -3.53
N ASP A 86 26.99 23.60 -4.35
CA ASP A 86 26.73 25.04 -4.46
C ASP A 86 25.30 25.32 -4.98
N LEU A 87 24.70 24.43 -5.78
CA LEU A 87 23.29 24.57 -6.21
C LEU A 87 22.32 24.44 -5.03
N SER A 88 22.62 23.56 -4.07
CA SER A 88 21.78 23.34 -2.89
C SER A 88 21.72 24.55 -1.94
N ASN A 89 22.73 25.43 -1.97
CA ASN A 89 22.79 26.66 -1.18
C ASN A 89 22.07 27.84 -1.84
N HIS A 90 21.71 27.73 -3.12
CA HIS A 90 21.16 28.83 -3.92
C HIS A 90 19.76 28.51 -4.48
N LEU A 91 18.96 27.75 -3.73
CA LEU A 91 17.59 27.39 -4.13
C LEU A 91 16.70 28.62 -4.33
N ASN A 92 16.87 29.67 -3.52
CA ASN A 92 16.09 30.91 -3.65
C ASN A 92 16.18 31.51 -5.08
N LEU A 93 17.37 31.48 -5.69
CA LEU A 93 17.57 31.96 -7.06
C LEU A 93 16.74 31.15 -8.06
N LEU A 94 16.75 29.82 -7.94
CA LEU A 94 15.94 28.93 -8.78
C LEU A 94 14.45 29.16 -8.55
N THR A 95 14.02 29.43 -7.32
CA THR A 95 12.60 29.70 -7.04
C THR A 95 12.10 31.01 -7.64
N ILE A 96 12.98 32.02 -7.79
CA ILE A 96 12.68 33.27 -8.48
C ILE A 96 12.52 33.04 -9.99
N TYR A 97 13.47 32.35 -10.63
CA TYR A 97 13.37 32.05 -12.07
C TYR A 97 12.23 31.06 -12.39
N GLY A 98 11.88 30.18 -11.45
CA GLY A 98 10.69 29.33 -11.50
C GLY A 98 9.36 30.07 -11.33
N LYS A 99 9.37 31.40 -11.16
CA LYS A 99 8.20 32.26 -10.90
C LYS A 99 7.36 31.84 -9.68
N LEU A 100 8.00 31.23 -8.69
CA LEU A 100 7.35 30.81 -7.45
C LEU A 100 7.22 31.94 -6.43
N LEU A 101 8.03 33.00 -6.59
CA LEU A 101 7.98 34.22 -5.79
C LEU A 101 7.61 35.40 -6.70
N PRO A 102 6.81 36.37 -6.21
CA PRO A 102 6.60 37.61 -6.95
C PRO A 102 7.96 38.28 -7.18
N SER A 103 8.22 38.67 -8.43
CA SER A 103 9.48 39.31 -8.79
C SER A 103 9.62 40.64 -8.05
N ASN A 104 10.64 40.76 -7.22
CA ASN A 104 11.07 42.05 -6.68
C ASN A 104 11.72 42.84 -7.82
N SER A 105 10.91 43.42 -8.72
CA SER A 105 11.39 44.47 -9.61
C SER A 105 11.22 45.83 -8.92
N PRO A 106 12.27 46.67 -8.84
CA PRO A 106 12.06 48.09 -8.64
C PRO A 106 11.34 48.61 -9.88
N LYS A 107 10.22 49.30 -9.66
CA LYS A 107 9.51 50.08 -10.67
C LYS A 107 10.55 50.90 -11.46
N SER A 108 10.81 50.51 -12.71
CA SER A 108 11.37 51.46 -13.66
C SER A 108 10.19 52.19 -14.28
N ASP A 109 10.09 53.47 -13.96
CA ASP A 109 9.21 54.40 -14.65
C ASP A 109 9.56 54.38 -16.13
N LYS A 110 8.76 53.64 -16.92
CA LYS A 110 8.63 53.87 -18.36
C LYS A 110 7.17 54.12 -18.66
N SER A 111 6.74 55.33 -18.33
CA SER A 111 5.57 55.94 -18.96
C SER A 111 5.83 56.11 -20.46
N ASN A 112 4.84 55.70 -21.25
CA ASN A 112 4.63 55.97 -22.68
C ASN A 112 5.39 55.07 -23.66
N PHE A 113 4.87 53.86 -23.92
CA PHE A 113 4.84 53.31 -25.28
C PHE A 113 3.57 52.46 -25.50
N SER A 114 2.99 52.65 -26.69
CA SER A 114 1.75 52.10 -27.23
C SER A 114 1.52 50.60 -26.99
N PRO A 115 0.26 50.15 -26.76
CA PRO A 115 -0.07 48.73 -26.73
C PRO A 115 -0.27 48.27 -28.17
N ASN A 116 0.71 47.61 -28.76
CA ASN A 116 0.49 46.67 -29.87
C ASN A 116 1.81 45.96 -30.21
N THR A 117 1.72 44.63 -30.26
CA THR A 117 2.72 43.61 -30.67
C THR A 117 3.62 43.05 -29.55
N ASN A 118 3.54 41.72 -29.36
CA ASN A 118 4.46 40.80 -28.65
C ASN A 118 4.24 40.43 -27.16
N SER A 119 3.02 40.50 -26.61
CA SER A 119 2.73 39.89 -25.30
C SER A 119 2.86 38.36 -25.30
N ASP A 120 2.47 37.72 -26.40
CA ASP A 120 2.27 36.26 -26.43
C ASP A 120 3.61 35.50 -26.51
N ASN A 121 4.58 36.03 -27.24
CA ASN A 121 5.94 35.47 -27.29
C ASN A 121 6.71 35.70 -25.98
N GLN A 122 6.46 36.80 -25.26
CA GLN A 122 7.09 37.03 -23.96
C GLN A 122 6.56 36.03 -22.93
N HIS A 123 5.26 35.76 -22.93
CA HIS A 123 4.64 34.76 -22.05
C HIS A 123 5.16 33.34 -22.29
N SER A 124 5.40 32.94 -23.54
CA SER A 124 5.92 31.59 -23.86
C SER A 124 7.36 31.39 -23.38
N PHE A 125 8.26 32.35 -23.65
CA PHE A 125 9.66 32.24 -23.21
C PHE A 125 9.81 32.30 -21.69
N ASP A 126 8.96 33.08 -21.04
CA ASP A 126 8.86 33.16 -19.59
C ASP A 126 8.46 31.81 -18.95
N LEU A 127 7.62 31.04 -19.63
CA LEU A 127 7.21 29.70 -19.20
C LEU A 127 8.34 28.69 -19.41
N GLU A 128 9.07 28.77 -20.53
CA GLU A 128 10.23 27.91 -20.81
C GLU A 128 11.35 28.12 -19.77
N ILE A 129 11.64 29.37 -19.39
CA ILE A 129 12.58 29.71 -18.32
C ILE A 129 12.12 29.12 -16.98
N ALA A 130 10.83 29.27 -16.65
CA ALA A 130 10.27 28.74 -15.41
C ALA A 130 10.36 27.21 -15.36
N GLN A 131 9.96 26.52 -16.43
CA GLN A 131 10.06 25.06 -16.55
C GLN A 131 11.51 24.58 -16.40
N GLU A 132 12.46 25.25 -17.05
CA GLU A 132 13.87 24.88 -16.96
C GLU A 132 14.41 25.04 -15.53
N SER A 133 14.00 26.12 -14.86
CA SER A 133 14.32 26.35 -13.46
C SER A 133 13.72 25.27 -12.52
N LEU A 134 12.46 24.90 -12.73
CA LEU A 134 11.80 23.83 -11.98
C LEU A 134 12.48 22.47 -12.20
N LYS A 135 12.98 22.16 -13.42
CA LYS A 135 13.77 20.94 -13.67
C LYS A 135 15.07 20.94 -12.86
N ILE A 136 15.79 22.07 -12.82
CA ILE A 136 17.02 22.19 -12.01
C ILE A 136 16.69 22.01 -10.52
N LEU A 137 15.60 22.64 -10.05
CA LEU A 137 15.15 22.54 -8.67
C LEU A 137 14.81 21.08 -8.31
N ALA A 138 14.02 20.40 -9.14
CA ALA A 138 13.68 18.99 -8.94
C ALA A 138 14.94 18.10 -8.92
N ASN A 139 15.87 18.29 -9.86
CA ASN A 139 17.14 17.53 -9.88
C ASN A 139 17.99 17.79 -8.64
N THR A 140 18.07 19.04 -8.18
CA THR A 140 18.83 19.42 -6.99
C THR A 140 18.25 18.75 -5.75
N LEU A 141 16.92 18.78 -5.58
CA LEU A 141 16.23 18.13 -4.46
C LEU A 141 16.31 16.60 -4.51
N PHE A 142 16.34 16.03 -5.72
CA PHE A 142 16.51 14.59 -5.91
C PHE A 142 17.91 14.15 -5.48
N LEU A 143 18.96 14.84 -5.97
CA LEU A 143 20.36 14.49 -5.74
C LEU A 143 20.87 14.87 -4.34
N HIS A 144 20.38 15.96 -3.74
CA HIS A 144 20.84 16.48 -2.45
C HIS A 144 19.73 16.39 -1.39
N PRO A 145 19.69 15.33 -0.56
CA PRO A 145 18.66 15.17 0.46
C PRO A 145 18.58 16.32 1.47
N LEU A 146 19.71 16.96 1.78
CA LEU A 146 19.76 18.12 2.69
C LEU A 146 19.03 19.34 2.14
N ALA A 147 18.91 19.47 0.82
CA ALA A 147 18.18 20.57 0.18
C ALA A 147 16.66 20.49 0.43
N ARG A 148 16.13 19.29 0.70
CA ARG A 148 14.69 19.03 0.88
C ARG A 148 14.11 19.70 2.12
N SER A 149 14.93 20.03 3.12
CA SER A 149 14.53 20.71 4.35
C SER A 149 15.00 22.18 4.41
N SER A 150 15.47 22.74 3.29
CA SER A 150 15.97 24.11 3.24
C SER A 150 14.87 25.14 3.52
N LYS A 151 15.18 26.11 4.39
CA LYS A 151 14.26 27.22 4.73
C LYS A 151 13.92 28.10 3.53
N ASP A 152 14.75 28.09 2.49
CA ASP A 152 14.56 28.90 1.28
C ASP A 152 13.31 28.49 0.48
N LEU A 153 12.79 27.27 0.70
CA LEU A 153 11.58 26.77 0.05
C LEU A 153 10.30 27.19 0.78
N LEU A 154 10.38 27.71 1.99
CA LEU A 154 9.19 28.10 2.76
C LEU A 154 8.29 29.13 2.05
N PRO A 155 8.81 30.25 1.50
CA PRO A 155 7.94 31.25 0.88
C PRO A 155 7.34 30.80 -0.46
N THR A 156 7.79 29.68 -1.02
CA THR A 156 7.38 29.20 -2.34
C THR A 156 6.29 28.12 -2.28
N LEU A 157 5.98 27.59 -1.08
CA LEU A 157 5.06 26.47 -0.91
C LEU A 157 3.66 26.75 -1.50
N ASN A 158 3.06 27.92 -1.23
CA ASN A 158 1.74 28.26 -1.77
C ASN A 158 1.73 28.30 -3.30
N SER A 159 2.75 28.92 -3.91
CA SER A 159 2.87 29.00 -5.36
C SER A 159 3.11 27.62 -5.99
N LEU A 160 3.87 26.75 -5.32
CA LEU A 160 4.06 25.35 -5.75
C LEU A 160 2.75 24.57 -5.72
N VAL A 161 1.96 24.71 -4.65
CA VAL A 161 0.65 24.06 -4.52
C VAL A 161 -0.29 24.55 -5.61
N GLN A 162 -0.35 25.86 -5.85
CA GLN A 162 -1.12 26.43 -6.95
C GLN A 162 -0.65 25.90 -8.30
N LEU A 163 0.65 25.90 -8.61
CA LEU A 163 1.15 25.39 -9.89
C LEU A 163 0.90 23.89 -10.09
N ALA A 164 0.99 23.10 -9.03
CA ALA A 164 0.72 21.67 -9.08
C ALA A 164 -0.77 21.38 -9.32
N LEU A 165 -1.67 22.12 -8.65
CA LEU A 165 -3.09 21.75 -8.54
C LEU A 165 -4.06 22.65 -9.31
N SER A 166 -3.61 23.75 -9.92
CA SER A 166 -4.48 24.63 -10.71
C SER A 166 -4.93 23.97 -12.00
N SER A 167 -6.23 23.76 -12.16
CA SER A 167 -6.86 23.30 -13.41
C SER A 167 -6.90 24.34 -14.54
N SER A 168 -6.27 25.51 -14.36
CA SER A 168 -5.99 26.50 -15.41
C SER A 168 -5.01 27.54 -14.87
N PHE A 169 -3.97 27.86 -15.64
CA PHE A 169 -2.96 28.90 -15.36
C PHE A 169 -3.52 30.34 -15.45
N ASN A 170 -4.78 30.58 -15.08
CA ASN A 170 -5.48 31.84 -15.37
C ASN A 170 -5.59 32.84 -14.21
N ASN A 171 -5.14 32.53 -13.00
CA ASN A 171 -5.42 33.41 -11.84
C ASN A 171 -4.19 33.96 -11.09
N LEU A 172 -2.98 33.85 -11.63
CA LEU A 172 -1.81 34.50 -11.00
C LEU A 172 -1.61 35.97 -11.43
N ASN A 173 -2.37 36.51 -12.39
CA ASN A 173 -2.22 37.92 -12.84
C ASN A 173 -3.52 38.70 -13.11
N SER A 174 -4.73 38.14 -12.93
CA SER A 174 -5.98 38.88 -13.19
C SER A 174 -6.51 39.63 -11.97
N ASN A 175 -5.77 40.64 -11.51
CA ASN A 175 -6.42 41.79 -10.88
C ASN A 175 -6.83 42.74 -12.01
N SER A 176 -8.15 42.95 -12.13
CA SER A 176 -8.87 43.69 -13.18
C SER A 176 -9.18 42.89 -14.45
N ILE A 177 -10.38 42.33 -14.52
CA ILE A 177 -11.44 42.72 -15.48
C ILE A 177 -12.73 42.07 -14.98
N SER A 178 -13.56 42.87 -14.34
CA SER A 178 -15.00 42.64 -14.31
C SER A 178 -15.52 42.80 -15.73
N ILE A 179 -16.13 41.78 -16.34
CA ILE A 179 -17.20 41.97 -17.34
C ILE A 179 -18.13 40.75 -17.29
N SER A 180 -19.40 41.12 -17.16
CA SER A 180 -20.65 40.38 -17.24
C SER A 180 -20.92 39.65 -18.56
N ASN A 181 -21.76 38.62 -18.46
CA ASN A 181 -22.61 37.97 -19.49
C ASN A 181 -22.03 36.77 -20.27
N PRO A 182 -22.69 35.59 -20.21
CA PRO A 182 -22.40 34.45 -21.06
C PRO A 182 -23.41 34.40 -22.22
N SER A 183 -23.05 34.90 -23.39
CA SER A 183 -23.84 34.62 -24.62
C SER A 183 -23.07 34.97 -25.89
N SER A 184 -22.14 34.11 -26.30
CA SER A 184 -21.80 33.81 -27.71
C SER A 184 -20.48 33.00 -27.76
N ILE A 185 -20.56 31.67 -27.69
CA ILE A 185 -19.42 30.82 -28.06
C ILE A 185 -19.54 30.58 -29.56
N SER A 186 -18.75 31.33 -30.33
CA SER A 186 -18.46 31.01 -31.72
C SER A 186 -17.51 29.82 -31.77
N ILE A 187 -17.92 28.79 -32.51
CA ILE A 187 -17.11 27.64 -32.91
C ILE A 187 -15.86 28.16 -33.64
N SER A 188 -14.67 27.98 -33.04
CA SER A 188 -13.40 28.20 -33.73
C SER A 188 -12.48 27.01 -33.50
N THR A 189 -12.30 26.23 -34.57
CA THR A 189 -11.11 25.44 -34.94
C THR A 189 -10.01 25.34 -33.87
N GLU A 190 -9.82 24.12 -33.33
CA GLU A 190 -8.68 23.76 -32.47
C GLU A 190 -7.35 24.09 -33.18
N SER A 191 -6.73 25.19 -32.76
CA SER A 191 -5.43 25.65 -33.27
C SER A 191 -4.28 24.92 -32.57
N LYS A 192 -3.16 24.69 -33.28
CA LYS A 192 -1.92 24.09 -32.75
C LYS A 192 -1.42 24.75 -31.45
N ASP A 193 -1.77 26.02 -31.23
CA ASP A 193 -1.39 26.79 -30.04
C ASP A 193 -2.13 26.33 -28.77
N SER A 194 -3.38 25.86 -28.90
CA SER A 194 -4.14 25.31 -27.76
C SER A 194 -3.54 23.99 -27.24
N LEU A 195 -3.06 23.14 -28.16
CA LEU A 195 -2.38 21.89 -27.82
C LEU A 195 -1.02 22.12 -27.19
N LYS A 196 -0.24 23.09 -27.71
CA LYS A 196 1.06 23.46 -27.12
C LYS A 196 0.87 24.04 -25.71
N PHE A 197 -0.10 24.94 -25.54
CA PHE A 197 -0.39 25.52 -24.23
C PHE A 197 -0.81 24.46 -23.20
N SER A 198 -1.66 23.49 -23.58
CA SER A 198 -2.05 22.37 -22.71
C SER A 198 -0.85 21.52 -22.28
N TYR A 199 0.05 21.21 -23.22
CA TYR A 199 1.26 20.43 -22.92
C TYR A 199 2.19 21.16 -21.95
N ASP A 200 2.37 22.47 -22.15
CA ASP A 200 3.26 23.28 -21.30
C ASP A 200 2.68 23.45 -19.88
N THR A 201 1.36 23.50 -19.73
CA THR A 201 0.69 23.50 -18.42
C THR A 201 0.79 22.13 -17.73
N ASP A 202 0.67 21.04 -18.48
CA ASP A 202 0.79 19.68 -17.93
C ASP A 202 2.22 19.42 -17.41
N GLN A 203 3.23 19.89 -18.16
CA GLN A 203 4.62 19.76 -17.76
C GLN A 203 4.95 20.60 -16.52
N THR A 204 4.42 21.81 -16.41
CA THR A 204 4.61 22.65 -15.21
C THR A 204 3.94 22.05 -13.97
N SER A 205 2.69 21.57 -14.09
CA SER A 205 1.97 20.87 -13.02
C SER A 205 2.71 19.61 -12.58
N PHE A 206 3.24 18.82 -13.53
CA PHE A 206 4.06 17.65 -13.23
C PHE A 206 5.34 18.02 -12.48
N LEU A 207 6.08 19.03 -12.95
CA LEU A 207 7.33 19.46 -12.30
C LEU A 207 7.07 20.02 -10.89
N ALA A 208 6.03 20.81 -10.71
CA ALA A 208 5.62 21.33 -9.40
C ALA A 208 5.23 20.20 -8.45
N SER A 209 4.41 19.24 -8.93
CA SER A 209 4.04 18.04 -8.17
C SER A 209 5.27 17.21 -7.79
N ARG A 210 6.23 17.04 -8.70
CA ARG A 210 7.50 16.34 -8.42
C ARG A 210 8.32 17.06 -7.34
N ILE A 211 8.37 18.39 -7.35
CA ILE A 211 9.06 19.16 -6.30
C ILE A 211 8.36 18.96 -4.95
N ILE A 212 7.04 19.02 -4.89
CA ILE A 212 6.27 18.75 -3.67
C ILE A 212 6.51 17.32 -3.16
N PHE A 213 6.51 16.33 -4.06
CA PHE A 213 6.86 14.95 -3.74
C PHE A 213 8.26 14.84 -3.11
N LEU A 214 9.26 15.54 -3.66
CA LEU A 214 10.63 15.52 -3.13
C LEU A 214 10.75 16.23 -1.78
N ILE A 215 10.04 17.33 -1.57
CA ILE A 215 9.97 18.03 -0.27
C ILE A 215 9.34 17.12 0.79
N THR A 216 8.29 16.38 0.42
CA THR A 216 7.55 15.49 1.33
C THR A 216 8.21 14.13 1.54
N ALA A 217 9.30 13.82 0.84
CA ALA A 217 9.96 12.50 0.89
C ALA A 217 10.62 12.18 2.24
N ALA A 218 10.90 13.17 3.07
CA ALA A 218 11.51 12.99 4.39
C ALA A 218 10.83 13.85 5.46
N GLN A 219 10.91 13.40 6.71
CA GLN A 219 10.42 14.16 7.86
C GLN A 219 11.11 15.52 7.95
N SER A 220 10.32 16.60 8.00
CA SER A 220 10.84 17.96 8.07
C SER A 220 9.78 18.96 8.55
N ASN A 221 10.24 20.10 9.08
CA ASN A 221 9.34 21.20 9.43
C ASN A 221 8.61 21.79 8.20
N LEU A 222 9.17 21.64 6.99
CA LEU A 222 8.49 22.06 5.75
C LEU A 222 7.25 21.21 5.46
N VAL A 223 7.26 19.91 5.79
CA VAL A 223 6.07 19.05 5.62
C VAL A 223 4.92 19.56 6.50
N ILE A 224 5.21 19.92 7.75
CA ILE A 224 4.22 20.49 8.67
C ILE A 224 3.69 21.80 8.11
N GLN A 225 4.58 22.71 7.70
CA GLN A 225 4.18 24.01 7.17
C GLN A 225 3.43 23.90 5.84
N LEU A 226 3.77 22.94 4.99
CA LEU A 226 3.06 22.64 3.75
C LEU A 226 1.62 22.22 4.04
N ILE A 227 1.39 21.38 5.06
CA ILE A 227 0.04 20.88 5.37
C ILE A 227 -0.77 21.90 6.17
N GLU A 228 -0.17 22.56 7.17
CA GLU A 228 -0.88 23.48 8.07
C GLU A 228 -1.09 24.88 7.47
N LYS A 229 -0.20 25.36 6.58
CA LYS A 229 -0.26 26.73 6.04
C LYS A 229 -0.77 26.84 4.60
N THR A 230 -0.91 25.72 3.89
CA THR A 230 -1.38 25.72 2.49
C THR A 230 -2.68 24.93 2.35
N SER A 231 -3.40 25.13 1.24
CA SER A 231 -4.62 24.40 0.90
C SER A 231 -4.39 23.03 0.24
N LEU A 232 -3.15 22.50 0.26
CA LEU A 232 -2.74 21.28 -0.46
C LEU A 232 -3.74 20.12 -0.31
N VAL A 233 -4.17 19.84 0.93
CA VAL A 233 -5.06 18.68 1.20
C VAL A 233 -6.43 18.88 0.56
N LEU A 234 -7.01 20.07 0.67
CA LEU A 234 -8.31 20.40 0.10
C LEU A 234 -8.25 20.39 -1.43
N ASP A 235 -7.20 21.01 -2.00
CA ASP A 235 -7.02 21.10 -3.44
C ASP A 235 -6.78 19.71 -4.06
N LEU A 236 -6.06 18.81 -3.37
CA LEU A 236 -5.91 17.41 -3.79
C LEU A 236 -7.25 16.66 -3.74
N GLN A 237 -8.08 16.88 -2.71
CA GLN A 237 -9.40 16.26 -2.60
C GLN A 237 -10.31 16.69 -3.74
N ASP A 238 -10.34 18.00 -4.02
CA ASP A 238 -11.13 18.58 -5.11
C ASP A 238 -10.68 18.06 -6.48
N ASN A 239 -9.37 17.94 -6.71
CA ASN A 239 -8.84 17.37 -7.96
C ASN A 239 -9.20 15.89 -8.13
N LEU A 240 -9.14 15.08 -7.07
CA LEU A 240 -9.58 13.67 -7.13
C LEU A 240 -11.09 13.57 -7.36
N ASN A 241 -11.91 14.45 -6.74
CA ASN A 241 -13.35 14.54 -6.97
C ASN A 241 -13.67 14.88 -8.42
N GLN A 242 -13.00 15.87 -9.00
CA GLN A 242 -13.19 16.27 -10.40
C GLN A 242 -12.82 15.14 -11.36
N LEU A 243 -11.73 14.43 -11.09
CA LEU A 243 -11.30 13.27 -11.88
C LEU A 243 -12.33 12.13 -11.79
N LEU A 244 -12.90 11.89 -10.61
CA LEU A 244 -13.95 10.90 -10.41
C LEU A 244 -15.23 11.25 -11.17
N ILE A 245 -15.72 12.48 -11.05
CA ILE A 245 -16.92 12.97 -11.76
C ILE A 245 -16.74 12.77 -13.26
N LYS A 246 -15.55 13.06 -13.79
CA LYS A 246 -15.24 12.89 -15.21
C LYS A 246 -15.20 11.42 -15.64
N LYS A 247 -14.57 10.55 -14.85
CA LYS A 247 -14.50 9.11 -15.16
C LYS A 247 -15.89 8.44 -15.15
N LEU A 248 -16.78 8.89 -14.26
CA LEU A 248 -18.17 8.41 -14.21
C LEU A 248 -19.02 8.98 -15.35
N ASN A 249 -18.78 10.23 -15.75
CA ASN A 249 -19.55 10.93 -16.78
C ASN A 249 -18.64 11.41 -17.95
N PRO A 250 -18.27 10.51 -18.87
CA PRO A 250 -17.34 10.85 -19.96
C PRO A 250 -17.88 11.88 -20.96
N GLN A 251 -19.18 12.19 -20.94
CA GLN A 251 -19.81 13.18 -21.82
C GLN A 251 -19.63 14.65 -21.37
N ILE A 252 -19.08 14.89 -20.18
CA ILE A 252 -18.83 16.26 -19.68
C ILE A 252 -17.49 16.77 -20.23
N HIS A 253 -17.54 17.48 -21.35
CA HIS A 253 -16.36 18.05 -22.03
C HIS A 253 -15.70 19.25 -21.31
N SER A 254 -16.32 19.79 -20.25
CA SER A 254 -15.90 21.05 -19.61
C SER A 254 -14.85 20.90 -18.48
N ILE A 255 -14.44 19.68 -18.13
CA ILE A 255 -13.52 19.42 -17.01
C ILE A 255 -12.12 19.09 -17.56
N SER A 256 -11.10 19.82 -17.10
CA SER A 256 -9.69 19.59 -17.46
C SER A 256 -9.25 18.14 -17.14
N ILE A 257 -8.49 17.51 -18.03
CA ILE A 257 -7.96 16.15 -17.82
C ILE A 257 -6.69 16.28 -16.99
N ILE A 258 -6.67 15.76 -15.77
CA ILE A 258 -5.41 15.57 -15.06
C ILE A 258 -4.62 14.49 -15.82
N PRO A 259 -3.41 14.80 -16.31
CA PRO A 259 -2.59 13.81 -17.00
C PRO A 259 -2.27 12.63 -16.07
N PRO A 260 -2.16 11.39 -16.59
CA PRO A 260 -1.89 10.21 -15.77
C PRO A 260 -0.56 10.35 -14.99
N ASN A 261 0.44 11.00 -15.59
CA ASN A 261 1.73 11.27 -14.93
C ASN A 261 1.60 12.20 -13.72
N VAL A 262 0.70 13.18 -13.77
CA VAL A 262 0.44 14.11 -12.67
C VAL A 262 -0.34 13.40 -11.56
N LEU A 263 -1.34 12.59 -11.92
CA LEU A 263 -2.08 11.74 -10.96
C LEU A 263 -1.14 10.83 -10.18
N ILE A 264 -0.17 10.20 -10.85
CA ILE A 264 0.83 9.36 -10.19
C ILE A 264 1.65 10.18 -9.17
N GLU A 265 2.05 11.41 -9.49
CA GLU A 265 2.74 12.28 -8.53
C GLU A 265 1.82 12.69 -7.37
N HIS A 266 0.54 12.99 -7.61
CA HIS A 266 -0.43 13.27 -6.54
C HIS A 266 -0.59 12.09 -5.59
N LEU A 267 -0.71 10.86 -6.09
CA LEU A 267 -0.79 9.65 -5.26
C LEU A 267 0.48 9.46 -4.43
N LYS A 268 1.67 9.69 -5.02
CA LYS A 268 2.93 9.66 -4.29
C LYS A 268 3.03 10.74 -3.21
N ILE A 269 2.52 11.95 -3.47
CA ILE A 269 2.44 13.02 -2.47
C ILE A 269 1.54 12.58 -1.31
N ILE A 270 0.35 12.04 -1.61
CA ILE A 270 -0.60 11.53 -0.60
C ILE A 270 0.07 10.44 0.26
N PHE A 271 0.78 9.51 -0.37
CA PHE A 271 1.56 8.49 0.34
C PHE A 271 2.60 9.14 1.28
N ASN A 272 3.42 10.06 0.77
CA ASN A 272 4.47 10.71 1.55
C ASN A 272 3.93 11.51 2.73
N ILE A 273 2.86 12.30 2.53
CA ILE A 273 2.30 13.12 3.61
C ILE A 273 1.69 12.24 4.71
N MET A 274 1.01 11.14 4.37
CA MET A 274 0.46 10.23 5.38
C MET A 274 1.54 9.54 6.22
N VAL A 275 2.71 9.26 5.65
CA VAL A 275 3.83 8.61 6.34
C VAL A 275 4.65 9.62 7.15
N ASN A 276 4.98 10.77 6.55
CA ASN A 276 5.98 11.69 7.11
C ASN A 276 5.37 12.83 7.93
N TYR A 277 4.11 13.20 7.77
CA TYR A 277 3.46 14.21 8.60
C TYR A 277 3.41 13.84 10.09
N PRO A 278 2.90 12.65 10.50
CA PRO A 278 2.82 12.31 11.93
C PRO A 278 4.23 12.18 12.54
N ARG A 279 5.19 11.63 11.78
CA ARG A 279 6.61 11.57 12.19
C ARG A 279 7.22 12.96 12.37
N SER A 280 6.89 13.89 11.49
CA SER A 280 7.38 15.26 11.57
C SER A 280 6.79 15.99 12.78
N ILE A 281 5.48 15.85 13.06
CA ILE A 281 4.86 16.43 14.26
C ILE A 281 5.51 15.88 15.52
N LYS A 282 5.70 14.55 15.62
CA LYS A 282 6.35 13.90 16.77
C LYS A 282 7.78 14.43 17.00
N GLN A 283 8.50 14.80 15.95
CA GLN A 283 9.88 15.30 16.05
C GLN A 283 9.99 16.82 16.28
N PHE A 284 9.20 17.63 15.58
CA PHE A 284 9.36 19.09 15.53
C PHE A 284 8.26 19.88 16.25
N GLY A 285 7.18 19.21 16.67
CA GLY A 285 5.98 19.84 17.22
C GLY A 285 5.14 20.55 16.16
N HIS A 286 3.90 20.91 16.52
CA HIS A 286 3.06 21.75 15.66
C HIS A 286 3.69 23.14 15.45
N SER A 287 3.38 23.77 14.33
CA SER A 287 3.87 25.13 14.11
C SER A 287 3.27 26.08 15.15
N SER A 288 4.14 26.82 15.84
CA SER A 288 3.76 27.74 16.92
C SER A 288 3.10 29.01 16.40
N THR A 289 1.91 28.90 15.80
CA THR A 289 0.97 29.99 15.52
C THR A 289 -0.48 29.45 15.44
N GLN A 290 -1.12 29.42 16.61
CA GLN A 290 -2.57 29.54 16.90
C GLN A 290 -3.62 28.62 16.24
N SER A 291 -4.37 27.95 17.12
CA SER A 291 -5.84 27.80 17.11
C SER A 291 -6.54 28.15 15.79
N ILE A 292 -6.56 27.20 14.85
CA ILE A 292 -7.51 27.24 13.75
C ILE A 292 -8.77 26.54 14.25
N ASN A 293 -9.84 27.32 14.40
CA ASN A 293 -11.20 26.83 14.60
C ASN A 293 -11.48 25.70 13.59
N HIS A 294 -11.68 24.48 14.09
CA HIS A 294 -12.05 23.27 13.33
C HIS A 294 -13.43 23.34 12.66
N SER A 295 -14.02 24.52 12.48
CA SER A 295 -15.43 24.71 12.11
C SER A 295 -15.68 24.97 10.62
N ARG A 296 -14.86 24.43 9.70
CA ARG A 296 -15.10 24.62 8.25
C ARG A 296 -15.15 23.35 7.40
N PHE A 297 -15.11 22.18 8.02
CA PHE A 297 -15.33 20.90 7.34
C PHE A 297 -16.83 20.58 7.29
N LEU A 298 -17.58 21.29 6.45
CA LEU A 298 -18.93 20.85 6.09
C LEU A 298 -18.93 20.43 4.62
N TYR A 299 -19.16 19.13 4.43
CA TYR A 299 -19.54 18.52 3.16
C TYR A 299 -20.76 19.24 2.59
N SER A 300 -20.66 19.74 1.36
CA SER A 300 -21.84 20.03 0.54
C SER A 300 -22.06 18.85 -0.41
N VAL A 301 -23.14 18.11 -0.19
CA VAL A 301 -23.64 17.11 -1.14
C VAL A 301 -24.43 17.87 -2.20
N PRO A 302 -24.18 17.68 -3.51
CA PRO A 302 -24.99 18.30 -4.54
C PRO A 302 -26.35 17.60 -4.57
N THR A 303 -27.40 18.30 -4.15
CA THR A 303 -28.80 17.87 -4.33
C THR A 303 -29.30 18.38 -5.68
N ASN A 304 -29.75 17.46 -6.52
CA ASN A 304 -30.41 17.77 -7.79
C ASN A 304 -31.68 18.58 -7.54
N HIS A 305 -31.77 19.74 -8.19
CA HIS A 305 -33.00 20.52 -8.25
C HIS A 305 -34.06 19.80 -9.08
N LEU A 306 -35.19 19.49 -8.46
CA LEU A 306 -36.49 19.43 -9.13
C LEU A 306 -37.39 20.50 -8.49
N ASN A 307 -37.90 21.37 -9.36
CA ASN A 307 -38.86 22.41 -9.06
C ASN A 307 -40.04 21.90 -8.23
N GLN A 308 -40.42 22.66 -7.20
CA GLN A 308 -41.83 22.95 -6.93
C GLN A 308 -41.97 24.24 -6.12
N GLN A 309 -42.75 25.16 -6.69
CA GLN A 309 -43.20 26.43 -6.11
C GLN A 309 -44.13 26.17 -4.92
N SER A 310 -44.11 27.02 -3.89
CA SER A 310 -45.29 27.79 -3.44
C SER A 310 -45.04 28.60 -2.15
N THR A 311 -45.46 29.88 -2.21
CA THR A 311 -46.11 30.73 -1.17
C THR A 311 -45.42 30.86 0.20
N ILE A 312 -44.79 32.00 0.52
CA ILE A 312 -45.38 33.17 1.19
C ILE A 312 -46.25 32.79 2.41
N ASP A 313 -45.75 33.05 3.62
CA ASP A 313 -46.48 33.89 4.58
C ASP A 313 -45.65 34.32 5.82
N ASN A 314 -45.99 35.52 6.28
CA ASN A 314 -45.34 36.34 7.30
C ASN A 314 -45.72 35.94 8.75
N SER A 315 -44.83 36.23 9.71
CA SER A 315 -45.10 36.95 10.99
C SER A 315 -43.91 36.77 11.96
N THR A 316 -43.10 37.79 12.26
CA THR A 316 -43.23 38.90 13.23
C THR A 316 -43.13 38.54 14.73
N HIS A 317 -42.22 39.26 15.41
CA HIS A 317 -42.10 39.55 16.86
C HIS A 317 -41.56 38.43 17.77
N GLN A 318 -40.75 38.65 18.83
CA GLN A 318 -40.28 39.83 19.58
C GLN A 318 -39.05 39.35 20.41
N VAL A 319 -37.94 40.10 20.46
CA VAL A 319 -37.48 40.92 21.60
C VAL A 319 -37.37 40.19 22.96
N GLY A 320 -36.17 40.21 23.56
CA GLY A 320 -36.09 40.27 25.03
C GLY A 320 -34.87 39.65 25.72
N ASN A 321 -33.80 40.44 25.82
CA ASN A 321 -32.96 40.62 27.01
C ASN A 321 -32.09 39.48 27.57
N SER A 322 -30.79 39.63 27.30
CA SER A 322 -29.71 39.87 28.27
C SER A 322 -29.92 39.48 29.75
N LYS A 323 -28.96 38.70 30.27
CA LYS A 323 -28.15 39.06 31.44
C LYS A 323 -26.91 38.18 31.56
N SER A 324 -25.76 38.84 31.51
CA SER A 324 -24.44 38.41 31.91
C SER A 324 -24.34 38.33 33.44
N GLN A 325 -23.53 37.41 33.97
CA GLN A 325 -22.70 37.63 35.16
C GLN A 325 -21.62 36.54 35.35
N ASN A 326 -20.40 36.95 35.04
CA ASN A 326 -19.10 36.72 35.69
C ASN A 326 -18.84 35.55 36.66
N ILE A 327 -17.81 34.78 36.28
CA ILE A 327 -16.50 34.57 36.95
C ILE A 327 -16.50 34.07 38.41
N ASN A 328 -15.92 32.88 38.64
CA ASN A 328 -14.74 32.72 39.51
C ASN A 328 -14.05 31.36 39.35
N PHE A 329 -12.73 31.42 39.20
CA PHE A 329 -11.74 30.34 39.27
C PHE A 329 -11.57 29.86 40.72
N CYS A 330 -11.24 28.58 40.91
CA CYS A 330 -10.13 28.15 41.78
C CYS A 330 -9.85 26.64 41.66
N ASN A 331 -8.55 26.32 41.56
CA ASN A 331 -7.93 24.99 41.52
C ASN A 331 -8.00 24.25 42.86
N SER A 332 -7.99 22.91 42.84
CA SER A 332 -7.11 22.12 43.73
C SER A 332 -6.98 20.65 43.30
N LEU A 333 -5.73 20.18 43.27
CA LEU A 333 -5.27 18.81 43.10
C LEU A 333 -5.72 17.87 44.23
N HIS A 334 -6.03 16.60 43.92
CA HIS A 334 -5.48 15.40 44.57
C HIS A 334 -6.07 14.09 44.02
N ASP A 335 -5.23 13.26 43.41
CA ASP A 335 -5.29 11.78 43.49
C ASP A 335 -4.66 11.35 44.85
N PRO A 336 -4.80 10.10 45.37
CA PRO A 336 -4.89 8.84 44.60
C PRO A 336 -5.64 7.60 45.22
N LEU A 337 -5.73 6.54 44.40
CA LEU A 337 -5.59 5.10 44.71
C LEU A 337 -6.73 4.24 45.34
N LEU A 338 -6.83 3.03 44.74
CA LEU A 338 -7.17 1.68 45.27
C LEU A 338 -8.60 1.10 45.12
N SER A 339 -8.71 0.22 44.12
CA SER A 339 -9.03 -1.21 44.19
C SER A 339 -10.35 -1.74 44.81
N ASN A 340 -10.91 -2.68 44.04
CA ASN A 340 -11.56 -3.94 44.43
C ASN A 340 -13.09 -4.07 44.30
N GLN A 341 -13.43 -4.96 43.37
CA GLN A 341 -14.29 -6.14 43.56
C GLN A 341 -15.81 -5.94 43.66
N SER A 342 -16.45 -6.22 42.52
CA SER A 342 -17.52 -7.22 42.35
C SER A 342 -18.41 -7.54 43.56
N LEU A 343 -19.71 -7.29 43.39
CA LEU A 343 -20.74 -8.22 43.82
C LEU A 343 -22.00 -8.11 42.96
N SER A 344 -22.52 -9.29 42.69
CA SER A 344 -23.54 -9.71 41.76
C SER A 344 -24.97 -9.56 42.29
N ALA A 345 -25.88 -9.45 41.32
CA ALA A 345 -27.18 -10.11 41.22
C ALA A 345 -28.32 -9.73 42.17
N PHE A 346 -29.48 -9.42 41.57
CA PHE A 346 -30.87 -9.87 41.87
C PHE A 346 -31.80 -8.94 41.05
N GLY A 347 -32.75 -9.36 40.22
CA GLY A 347 -33.22 -10.67 39.79
C GLY A 347 -34.42 -10.53 38.83
N LEU A 348 -34.73 -11.64 38.13
CA LEU A 348 -36.05 -12.13 37.68
C LEU A 348 -36.89 -11.20 36.77
N SER A 349 -37.01 -11.45 35.46
CA SER A 349 -37.76 -12.51 34.74
C SER A 349 -39.06 -11.97 34.12
N SER A 350 -39.19 -12.03 32.80
CA SER A 350 -40.26 -12.79 32.11
C SER A 350 -40.32 -12.50 30.60
N ASN A 351 -40.46 -13.60 29.84
CA ASN A 351 -41.12 -13.74 28.53
C ASN A 351 -40.36 -13.40 27.23
N GLN A 352 -39.94 -14.46 26.54
CA GLN A 352 -39.94 -14.60 25.06
C GLN A 352 -41.40 -14.72 24.55
N PRO A 353 -41.69 -14.82 23.23
CA PRO A 353 -41.04 -14.33 22.00
C PRO A 353 -42.04 -13.55 21.09
N ALA A 354 -41.59 -12.82 20.06
CA ALA A 354 -42.29 -12.68 18.77
C ALA A 354 -41.53 -11.78 17.78
N GLN A 355 -41.37 -12.28 16.57
CA GLN A 355 -41.07 -11.51 15.35
C GLN A 355 -42.20 -10.50 15.09
N LEU A 356 -41.85 -9.28 14.69
CA LEU A 356 -42.69 -8.42 13.86
C LEU A 356 -41.84 -7.34 13.21
N ASP A 357 -41.77 -7.42 11.88
CA ASP A 357 -41.37 -6.33 11.00
C ASP A 357 -42.19 -5.07 11.30
N CYS A 358 -41.53 -3.91 11.34
CA CYS A 358 -42.14 -2.68 10.83
C CYS A 358 -41.11 -1.60 10.52
N PHE A 359 -41.25 -1.09 9.31
CA PHE A 359 -40.77 0.20 8.82
C PHE A 359 -41.01 1.34 9.82
N GLU A 360 -40.01 2.21 9.97
CA GLU A 360 -40.11 3.65 10.28
C GLU A 360 -38.72 4.24 9.95
N SER A 361 -38.49 4.98 8.86
CA SER A 361 -38.83 6.37 8.56
C SER A 361 -38.54 7.38 9.69
N GLN A 362 -37.69 8.35 9.35
CA GLN A 362 -37.36 9.60 10.07
C GLN A 362 -36.40 9.40 11.27
N THR A 363 -35.41 10.24 11.56
CA THR A 363 -35.27 11.70 11.42
C THR A 363 -33.77 12.08 11.37
N ASN A 364 -33.39 13.00 10.49
CA ASN A 364 -32.08 13.67 10.55
C ASN A 364 -31.98 14.50 11.83
N SER A 365 -31.33 13.96 12.86
CA SER A 365 -30.61 14.77 13.84
C SER A 365 -29.20 15.05 13.32
N PRO A 366 -28.65 16.26 13.45
CA PRO A 366 -27.25 16.49 13.11
C PRO A 366 -26.39 15.63 14.03
N LYS A 367 -25.67 14.64 13.48
CA LYS A 367 -24.63 13.88 14.20
C LYS A 367 -23.74 14.89 14.93
N SER A 368 -23.45 14.65 16.22
CA SER A 368 -22.61 15.56 16.99
C SER A 368 -21.20 15.62 16.37
N ASN A 369 -20.49 16.75 16.48
CA ASN A 369 -19.11 16.87 15.98
C ASN A 369 -18.18 15.79 16.55
N PHE A 370 -18.49 15.26 17.74
CA PHE A 370 -17.73 14.21 18.40
C PHE A 370 -17.86 12.84 17.68
N ASP A 371 -19.03 12.52 17.15
CA ASP A 371 -19.27 11.25 16.45
C ASP A 371 -18.58 11.23 15.08
N GLN A 372 -18.59 12.35 14.35
CA GLN A 372 -17.87 12.49 13.08
C GLN A 372 -16.35 12.41 13.28
N ASP A 373 -15.86 12.99 14.38
CA ASP A 373 -14.45 12.98 14.71
C ASP A 373 -13.93 11.57 15.03
N GLN A 374 -14.72 10.75 15.74
CA GLN A 374 -14.41 9.35 15.98
C GLN A 374 -14.46 8.50 14.71
N GLU A 375 -15.44 8.75 13.83
CA GLU A 375 -15.59 8.07 12.54
C GLU A 375 -14.37 8.31 11.63
N LEU A 376 -13.83 9.53 11.61
CA LEU A 376 -12.61 9.87 10.86
C LEU A 376 -11.34 9.29 11.50
N LEU A 377 -11.27 9.20 12.83
CA LEU A 377 -10.15 8.57 13.52
C LEU A 377 -10.10 7.06 13.28
N ALA A 378 -11.24 6.39 13.15
CA ALA A 378 -11.30 4.96 12.82
C ALA A 378 -10.74 4.61 11.43
N ILE A 379 -10.69 5.60 10.52
CA ILE A 379 -10.17 5.43 9.15
C ILE A 379 -8.64 5.41 9.10
N VAL A 380 -7.95 5.91 10.13
CA VAL A 380 -6.49 6.13 10.05
C VAL A 380 -5.74 5.51 11.23
N ASN A 381 -4.51 5.06 10.97
CA ASN A 381 -3.65 4.40 11.96
C ASN A 381 -3.13 5.34 13.06
N GLU A 382 -2.92 6.62 12.72
CA GLU A 382 -2.35 7.64 13.60
C GLU A 382 -3.33 8.81 13.71
N PRO A 383 -3.58 9.37 14.91
CA PRO A 383 -4.60 10.39 15.12
C PRO A 383 -4.29 11.70 14.38
N GLU A 384 -3.02 12.05 14.18
CA GLU A 384 -2.64 13.27 13.44
C GLU A 384 -3.07 13.22 11.97
N ASN A 385 -3.26 12.02 11.42
CA ASN A 385 -3.63 11.82 10.02
C ASN A 385 -5.15 11.92 9.76
N LYS A 386 -5.96 12.27 10.77
CA LYS A 386 -7.42 12.46 10.62
C LYS A 386 -7.81 13.36 9.44
N ILE A 387 -6.98 14.36 9.12
CA ILE A 387 -7.17 15.30 8.01
C ILE A 387 -7.20 14.57 6.65
N PHE A 388 -6.50 13.43 6.54
CA PHE A 388 -6.37 12.64 5.32
C PHE A 388 -7.47 11.59 5.14
N ALA A 389 -8.30 11.35 6.17
CA ALA A 389 -9.37 10.35 6.13
C ALA A 389 -10.36 10.58 4.96
N ALA A 390 -10.61 11.84 4.60
CA ALA A 390 -11.51 12.21 3.51
C ALA A 390 -10.99 11.84 2.10
N PHE A 391 -9.72 11.47 1.93
CA PHE A 391 -9.22 10.95 0.65
C PHE A 391 -9.78 9.56 0.33
N LEU A 392 -10.02 8.73 1.35
CA LEU A 392 -10.25 7.29 1.18
C LEU A 392 -11.45 6.96 0.27
N PRO A 393 -12.66 7.54 0.46
CA PRO A 393 -13.81 7.19 -0.38
C PRO A 393 -13.60 7.49 -1.87
N ASN A 394 -12.94 8.60 -2.18
CA ASN A 394 -12.65 9.00 -3.56
C ASN A 394 -11.60 8.10 -4.19
N LEU A 395 -10.54 7.77 -3.44
CA LEU A 395 -9.50 6.85 -3.90
C LEU A 395 -10.08 5.46 -4.20
N ILE A 396 -10.97 4.93 -3.35
CA ILE A 396 -11.64 3.65 -3.56
C ILE A 396 -12.45 3.68 -4.86
N LYS A 397 -13.31 4.69 -5.05
CA LYS A 397 -14.11 4.82 -6.27
C LYS A 397 -13.23 4.94 -7.52
N LEU A 398 -12.16 5.74 -7.46
CA LEU A 398 -11.22 5.89 -8.57
C LEU A 398 -10.49 4.60 -8.90
N PHE A 399 -10.07 3.86 -7.88
CA PHE A 399 -9.44 2.56 -8.02
C PHE A 399 -10.42 1.55 -8.65
N LEU A 400 -11.69 1.54 -8.24
CA LEU A 400 -12.72 0.67 -8.83
C LEU A 400 -12.96 0.95 -10.32
N VAL A 401 -12.90 2.22 -10.74
CA VAL A 401 -13.07 2.60 -12.16
C VAL A 401 -11.81 2.34 -13.00
N GLU A 402 -10.62 2.27 -12.40
CA GLU A 402 -9.36 2.06 -13.13
C GLU A 402 -9.31 0.65 -13.76
N PRO A 403 -9.17 0.49 -15.10
CA PRO A 403 -9.13 -0.82 -15.71
C PRO A 403 -7.87 -1.61 -15.33
N ILE A 404 -7.98 -2.94 -15.27
CA ILE A 404 -6.80 -3.82 -15.15
C ILE A 404 -6.15 -3.92 -16.54
N PRO A 405 -4.86 -3.56 -16.70
CA PRO A 405 -4.20 -3.57 -18.00
C PRO A 405 -4.05 -4.99 -18.56
N HIS A 406 -3.89 -5.11 -19.88
CA HIS A 406 -3.63 -6.38 -20.57
C HIS A 406 -2.31 -6.26 -21.35
N PRO A 407 -1.24 -7.01 -21.00
CA PRO A 407 -1.15 -8.00 -19.91
C PRO A 407 -1.32 -7.38 -18.51
N PRO A 408 -1.82 -8.15 -17.53
CA PRO A 408 -2.06 -7.68 -16.17
C PRO A 408 -0.73 -7.25 -15.56
N ASN A 409 -0.61 -5.98 -15.18
CA ASN A 409 0.57 -5.46 -14.51
C ASN A 409 0.16 -4.49 -13.41
N ILE A 410 0.94 -4.45 -12.33
CA ILE A 410 0.67 -3.62 -11.15
C ILE A 410 1.41 -2.26 -11.28
N LYS A 411 1.80 -1.86 -12.49
CA LYS A 411 2.51 -0.59 -12.69
C LYS A 411 1.61 0.61 -12.35
N PRO A 412 2.19 1.80 -12.11
CA PRO A 412 1.41 2.99 -11.84
C PRO A 412 0.40 3.25 -12.98
N PRO A 413 -0.86 3.61 -12.67
CA PRO A 413 -1.32 4.16 -11.39
C PRO A 413 -1.75 3.12 -10.33
N LEU A 414 -1.93 1.84 -10.68
CA LEU A 414 -2.47 0.82 -9.76
C LEU A 414 -1.59 0.60 -8.52
N SER A 415 -0.27 0.42 -8.68
CA SER A 415 0.65 0.33 -7.53
C SER A 415 0.60 1.58 -6.64
N SER A 416 0.49 2.76 -7.24
CA SER A 416 0.43 4.02 -6.47
C SER A 416 -0.84 4.10 -5.62
N TYR A 417 -1.98 3.62 -6.12
CA TYR A 417 -3.18 3.46 -5.29
C TYR A 417 -2.96 2.46 -4.15
N ILE A 418 -2.41 1.29 -4.44
CA ILE A 418 -2.18 0.22 -3.45
C ILE A 418 -1.24 0.71 -2.33
N HIS A 419 -0.15 1.41 -2.67
CA HIS A 419 0.73 2.05 -1.69
C HIS A 419 -0.02 3.05 -0.80
N THR A 420 -0.90 3.87 -1.39
CA THR A 420 -1.68 4.84 -0.59
C THR A 420 -2.66 4.15 0.35
N PHE A 421 -3.29 3.05 -0.08
CA PHE A 421 -4.24 2.29 0.74
C PHE A 421 -3.59 1.63 1.96
N LEU A 422 -2.34 1.16 1.83
CA LEU A 422 -1.59 0.56 2.94
C LEU A 422 -1.34 1.53 4.11
N ASN A 423 -1.51 2.84 3.91
CA ASN A 423 -1.35 3.83 4.99
C ASN A 423 -2.65 4.10 5.79
N PHE A 424 -3.80 3.61 5.32
CA PHE A 424 -5.07 3.73 6.05
C PHE A 424 -5.25 2.57 7.05
N SER A 425 -6.20 2.75 7.98
CA SER A 425 -6.58 1.69 8.91
C SER A 425 -7.23 0.53 8.14
N PRO A 426 -6.79 -0.73 8.36
CA PRO A 426 -7.40 -1.88 7.71
C PRO A 426 -8.84 -2.15 8.19
N SER A 427 -9.23 -1.56 9.33
CA SER A 427 -10.60 -1.65 9.88
C SER A 427 -11.54 -0.54 9.38
N ALA A 428 -11.07 0.33 8.48
CA ALA A 428 -11.86 1.44 7.96
C ALA A 428 -13.12 0.94 7.22
N HIS A 429 -14.29 1.38 7.66
CA HIS A 429 -15.59 0.96 7.12
C HIS A 429 -15.73 1.20 5.60
N CYS A 430 -15.06 2.23 5.07
CA CYS A 430 -15.10 2.57 3.64
C CYS A 430 -14.63 1.41 2.74
N PHE A 431 -13.70 0.56 3.19
CA PHE A 431 -13.25 -0.58 2.37
C PHE A 431 -14.32 -1.67 2.21
N PHE A 432 -15.30 -1.70 3.10
CA PHE A 432 -16.34 -2.73 3.17
C PHE A 432 -17.72 -2.23 2.72
N ASP A 433 -17.82 -0.99 2.23
CA ASP A 433 -19.09 -0.42 1.79
C ASP A 433 -19.51 -0.96 0.41
N HIS A 434 -20.64 -1.69 0.39
CA HIS A 434 -21.23 -2.24 -0.83
C HIS A 434 -21.84 -1.16 -1.75
N LYS A 435 -22.00 0.08 -1.29
CA LYS A 435 -22.54 1.18 -2.10
C LYS A 435 -21.63 1.64 -3.24
N PHE A 436 -20.36 1.22 -3.24
CA PHE A 436 -19.41 1.58 -4.28
C PHE A 436 -19.51 0.73 -5.57
N LYS A 437 -20.56 -0.11 -5.71
CA LYS A 437 -20.83 -0.86 -6.95
C LYS A 437 -20.89 0.08 -8.17
N LEU A 438 -20.20 -0.31 -9.24
CA LEU A 438 -20.12 0.45 -10.49
C LEU A 438 -20.87 -0.33 -11.58
N GLY A 439 -22.03 0.17 -12.02
CA GLY A 439 -22.85 -0.44 -13.09
C GLY A 439 -24.17 -1.09 -12.62
N ASP A 440 -25.14 -1.16 -13.54
CA ASP A 440 -26.47 -1.78 -13.38
C ASP A 440 -26.44 -3.31 -13.58
N ASP A 441 -25.40 -3.99 -13.08
CA ASP A 441 -25.41 -5.46 -13.06
C ASP A 441 -26.34 -5.91 -11.93
N LEU A 442 -27.58 -6.22 -12.32
CA LEU A 442 -28.70 -6.76 -11.54
C LEU A 442 -28.43 -8.15 -10.97
N ILE A 443 -27.25 -8.38 -10.39
CA ILE A 443 -26.95 -9.55 -9.56
C ILE A 443 -26.81 -8.99 -8.14
N GLU A 444 -27.91 -9.09 -7.38
CA GLU A 444 -28.02 -8.49 -6.05
C GLU A 444 -27.11 -9.13 -4.98
N ASP A 445 -26.52 -10.30 -5.23
CA ASP A 445 -25.99 -11.15 -4.14
C ASP A 445 -24.48 -11.45 -4.22
N ASP A 446 -23.63 -10.45 -4.47
CA ASP A 446 -22.23 -10.55 -4.06
C ASP A 446 -22.06 -9.92 -2.67
N ASP A 447 -22.11 -10.77 -1.64
CA ASP A 447 -21.81 -10.45 -0.24
C ASP A 447 -20.33 -10.04 -0.03
N ILE A 448 -19.51 -10.10 -1.07
CA ILE A 448 -18.11 -9.66 -1.04
C ILE A 448 -18.03 -8.17 -1.42
N PRO A 449 -17.39 -7.31 -0.60
CA PRO A 449 -17.20 -5.91 -0.93
C PRO A 449 -16.51 -5.70 -2.29
N PRO A 450 -16.97 -4.77 -3.16
CA PRO A 450 -16.42 -4.59 -4.51
C PRO A 450 -14.91 -4.34 -4.55
N PHE A 451 -14.40 -3.61 -3.57
CA PHE A 451 -12.97 -3.32 -3.44
C PHE A 451 -12.13 -4.60 -3.25
N ILE A 452 -12.57 -5.49 -2.36
CA ILE A 452 -11.90 -6.77 -2.10
C ILE A 452 -12.04 -7.70 -3.30
N SER A 453 -13.22 -7.73 -3.93
CA SER A 453 -13.44 -8.52 -5.14
C SER A 453 -12.46 -8.14 -6.25
N LYS A 454 -12.25 -6.83 -6.47
CA LYS A 454 -11.27 -6.32 -7.44
C LYS A 454 -9.82 -6.66 -7.08
N LEU A 455 -9.43 -6.58 -5.81
CA LEU A 455 -8.09 -6.98 -5.38
C LEU A 455 -7.82 -8.46 -5.66
N ILE A 456 -8.81 -9.31 -5.41
CA ILE A 456 -8.71 -10.75 -5.70
C ILE A 456 -8.64 -11.00 -7.20
N GLU A 457 -9.43 -10.28 -8.01
CA GLU A 457 -9.33 -10.34 -9.47
C GLU A 457 -7.94 -9.96 -9.98
N ILE A 458 -7.34 -8.89 -9.43
CA ILE A 458 -5.97 -8.50 -9.76
C ILE A 458 -4.98 -9.61 -9.40
N ILE A 459 -5.06 -10.18 -8.19
CA ILE A 459 -4.18 -11.28 -7.77
C ILE A 459 -4.38 -12.50 -8.69
N ASP A 460 -5.61 -12.82 -9.06
CA ASP A 460 -5.93 -13.96 -9.89
C ASP A 460 -5.38 -13.82 -11.30
N GLN A 461 -5.70 -12.72 -11.99
CA GLN A 461 -5.19 -12.44 -13.35
C GLN A 461 -3.66 -12.33 -13.38
N PHE A 462 -3.07 -11.66 -12.38
CA PHE A 462 -1.62 -11.49 -12.31
C PHE A 462 -0.89 -12.81 -12.07
N THR A 463 -1.36 -13.63 -11.12
CA THR A 463 -0.75 -14.94 -10.85
C THR A 463 -0.98 -15.92 -12.00
N GLN A 464 -2.13 -15.88 -12.67
CA GLN A 464 -2.40 -16.72 -13.84
C GLN A 464 -1.45 -16.40 -15.01
N TYR A 465 -1.14 -15.11 -15.22
CA TYR A 465 -0.27 -14.69 -16.32
C TYR A 465 1.23 -14.94 -16.05
N TYR A 466 1.73 -14.54 -14.87
CA TYR A 466 3.16 -14.64 -14.53
C TYR A 466 3.56 -15.95 -13.85
N CYS A 467 2.64 -16.61 -13.15
CA CYS A 467 2.90 -17.81 -12.35
C CYS A 467 1.86 -18.93 -12.58
N PRO A 468 1.56 -19.34 -13.83
CA PRO A 468 0.59 -20.41 -14.07
C PRO A 468 1.07 -21.74 -13.49
N HIS A 469 2.37 -22.04 -13.58
CA HIS A 469 2.97 -23.29 -13.12
C HIS A 469 3.94 -23.03 -11.96
N ASN A 470 5.18 -23.52 -12.03
CA ASN A 470 6.14 -23.30 -10.97
C ASN A 470 6.69 -21.87 -11.05
N PRO A 471 6.59 -21.06 -9.98
CA PRO A 471 7.12 -19.70 -9.97
C PRO A 471 8.63 -19.63 -10.22
N ASN A 472 9.36 -20.73 -9.97
CA ASN A 472 10.80 -20.78 -10.16
C ASN A 472 11.22 -21.11 -11.61
N ASP A 473 10.28 -21.40 -12.50
CA ASP A 473 10.57 -21.78 -13.87
C ASP A 473 11.27 -20.64 -14.65
N PRO A 474 12.27 -20.97 -15.50
CA PRO A 474 12.98 -19.96 -16.28
C PRO A 474 12.05 -19.22 -17.25
N ALA A 475 10.95 -19.84 -17.69
CA ALA A 475 9.95 -19.22 -18.55
C ALA A 475 9.21 -18.08 -17.83
N SER A 476 8.79 -18.30 -16.58
CA SER A 476 8.13 -17.30 -15.74
C SER A 476 9.07 -16.11 -15.47
N LYS A 477 10.35 -16.39 -15.19
CA LYS A 477 11.38 -15.36 -15.00
C LYS A 477 11.64 -14.54 -16.26
N LYS A 478 11.70 -15.18 -17.44
CA LYS A 478 11.85 -14.47 -18.73
C LYS A 478 10.67 -13.54 -19.01
N LYS A 479 9.44 -13.99 -18.79
CA LYS A 479 8.25 -13.13 -18.92
C LYS A 479 8.29 -11.92 -18.00
N CYS A 480 8.68 -12.11 -16.73
CA CYS A 480 8.83 -10.99 -15.80
C CYS A 480 9.90 -9.99 -16.25
N GLN A 481 11.00 -10.49 -16.85
CA GLN A 481 12.07 -9.63 -17.39
C GLN A 481 11.61 -8.85 -18.63
N GLU A 482 10.88 -9.49 -19.55
CA GLU A 482 10.32 -8.85 -20.75
C GLU A 482 9.36 -7.71 -20.36
N ASP A 483 8.50 -7.94 -19.39
CA ASP A 483 7.53 -6.95 -18.92
C ASP A 483 8.11 -5.96 -17.89
N ASN A 484 9.39 -6.09 -17.50
CA ASN A 484 10.03 -5.30 -16.44
C ASN A 484 9.22 -5.27 -15.13
N ILE A 485 8.92 -6.45 -14.58
CA ILE A 485 8.13 -6.63 -13.36
C ILE A 485 8.97 -7.31 -12.28
N GLU A 486 8.91 -6.76 -11.07
CA GLU A 486 9.56 -7.32 -9.89
C GLU A 486 8.51 -8.08 -9.07
N LEU A 487 8.37 -9.37 -9.37
CA LEU A 487 7.31 -10.22 -8.81
C LEU A 487 7.25 -10.22 -7.27
N ASP A 488 8.40 -10.29 -6.58
CA ASP A 488 8.45 -10.29 -5.11
C ASP A 488 8.07 -8.92 -4.51
N GLY A 489 8.31 -7.82 -5.21
CA GLY A 489 7.94 -6.48 -4.76
C GLY A 489 6.49 -6.13 -5.05
N ASP A 490 6.10 -6.25 -6.33
CA ASP A 490 4.82 -5.78 -6.84
C ASP A 490 3.64 -6.61 -6.29
N LEU A 491 3.73 -7.95 -6.33
CA LEU A 491 2.64 -8.82 -5.89
C LEU A 491 2.50 -8.83 -4.37
N THR A 492 3.61 -8.73 -3.63
CA THR A 492 3.61 -8.69 -2.16
C THR A 492 2.73 -7.58 -1.64
N GLN A 493 2.76 -6.40 -2.25
CA GLN A 493 1.98 -5.25 -1.78
C GLN A 493 0.47 -5.47 -1.93
N VAL A 494 0.05 -6.10 -3.03
CA VAL A 494 -1.38 -6.41 -3.28
C VAL A 494 -1.87 -7.47 -2.32
N ILE A 495 -1.11 -8.56 -2.16
CA ILE A 495 -1.46 -9.64 -1.24
C ILE A 495 -1.44 -9.13 0.21
N LEU A 496 -0.48 -8.28 0.58
CA LEU A 496 -0.40 -7.68 1.91
C LEU A 496 -1.62 -6.80 2.21
N LEU A 497 -1.99 -5.91 1.29
CA LEU A 497 -3.19 -5.07 1.45
C LEU A 497 -4.43 -5.96 1.64
N THR A 498 -4.57 -6.97 0.79
CA THR A 498 -5.71 -7.89 0.83
C THR A 498 -5.74 -8.70 2.13
N ALA A 499 -4.60 -9.21 2.59
CA ALA A 499 -4.46 -9.93 3.86
C ALA A 499 -4.83 -9.05 5.06
N ASN A 500 -4.35 -7.81 5.08
CA ASN A 500 -4.63 -6.85 6.15
C ASN A 500 -6.13 -6.52 6.25
N LEU A 501 -6.83 -6.39 5.11
CA LEU A 501 -8.26 -6.11 5.06
C LEU A 501 -9.13 -7.32 5.43
N ILE A 502 -8.68 -8.53 5.11
CA ILE A 502 -9.38 -9.77 5.45
C ILE A 502 -9.08 -10.19 6.89
N SER A 503 -7.95 -9.78 7.49
CA SER A 503 -7.62 -10.12 8.88
C SER A 503 -8.80 -9.77 9.82
N PRO A 504 -9.12 -10.63 10.80
CA PRO A 504 -10.14 -10.33 11.80
C PRO A 504 -9.68 -9.14 12.66
N HIS A 505 -10.55 -8.15 12.83
CA HIS A 505 -10.31 -6.93 13.59
C HIS A 505 -11.47 -6.68 14.57
N PRO A 506 -11.20 -6.21 15.79
CA PRO A 506 -12.23 -6.07 16.83
C PRO A 506 -13.16 -4.85 16.63
N SER A 507 -12.70 -3.83 15.90
CA SER A 507 -13.33 -2.50 15.81
C SER A 507 -13.98 -2.21 14.44
N GLY A 508 -14.17 -3.23 13.60
CA GLY A 508 -14.68 -3.12 12.23
C GLY A 508 -13.90 -4.02 11.28
N GLY A 509 -14.50 -4.47 10.18
CA GLY A 509 -13.83 -5.38 9.24
C GLY A 509 -14.81 -6.13 8.33
N LEU A 510 -14.29 -7.14 7.63
CA LEU A 510 -15.09 -8.03 6.80
C LEU A 510 -16.09 -8.82 7.65
N THR A 511 -17.37 -8.79 7.29
CA THR A 511 -18.42 -9.54 8.01
C THR A 511 -18.17 -11.05 7.90
N ASP A 512 -18.67 -11.82 8.87
CA ASP A 512 -18.54 -13.29 8.86
C ASP A 512 -19.21 -13.92 7.64
N GLN A 513 -20.30 -13.30 7.14
CA GLN A 513 -20.98 -13.72 5.91
C GLN A 513 -20.07 -13.47 4.71
N SER A 514 -19.64 -12.23 4.49
CA SER A 514 -18.73 -11.86 3.40
C SER A 514 -17.45 -12.71 3.40
N ARG A 515 -16.91 -13.04 4.57
CA ARG A 515 -15.75 -13.94 4.73
C ARG A 515 -16.05 -15.37 4.30
N LYS A 516 -17.22 -15.92 4.65
CA LYS A 516 -17.64 -17.26 4.19
C LYS A 516 -17.79 -17.28 2.67
N PHE A 517 -18.40 -16.27 2.07
CA PHE A 517 -18.48 -16.14 0.61
C PHE A 517 -17.11 -16.00 -0.03
N LEU A 518 -16.21 -15.23 0.58
CA LEU A 518 -14.83 -15.10 0.12
C LEU A 518 -14.09 -16.43 0.15
N ARG A 519 -14.26 -17.20 1.23
CA ARG A 519 -13.75 -18.57 1.34
C ARG A 519 -14.32 -19.46 0.26
N GLN A 520 -15.63 -19.45 0.03
CA GLN A 520 -16.26 -20.23 -1.04
C GLN A 520 -15.78 -19.83 -2.44
N LYS A 521 -15.48 -18.54 -2.68
CA LYS A 521 -14.94 -18.06 -3.96
C LYS A 521 -13.49 -18.52 -4.20
N ILE A 522 -12.66 -18.49 -3.16
CA ILE A 522 -11.23 -18.86 -3.26
C ILE A 522 -11.05 -20.38 -3.18
N LEU A 523 -11.68 -21.02 -2.20
CA LEU A 523 -11.65 -22.44 -1.89
C LEU A 523 -13.08 -23.01 -1.74
N PRO A 524 -13.78 -23.32 -2.85
CA PRO A 524 -15.08 -23.98 -2.79
C PRO A 524 -15.06 -25.31 -2.02
N ASP A 525 -16.14 -25.62 -1.30
CA ASP A 525 -16.25 -26.87 -0.54
C ASP A 525 -16.22 -28.11 -1.46
N ASP A 526 -16.73 -27.96 -2.68
CA ASP A 526 -16.81 -29.01 -3.72
C ASP A 526 -15.56 -29.11 -4.61
N ILE A 527 -14.42 -28.53 -4.20
CA ILE A 527 -13.17 -28.65 -4.99
C ILE A 527 -12.82 -30.12 -5.21
N GLU A 528 -12.45 -30.45 -6.45
CA GLU A 528 -11.92 -31.76 -6.79
C GLU A 528 -10.59 -32.02 -6.06
N ARG A 529 -10.61 -32.89 -5.05
CA ARG A 529 -9.42 -33.27 -4.26
C ARG A 529 -8.65 -34.46 -4.83
N GLY A 530 -8.84 -34.83 -6.10
CA GLY A 530 -8.12 -35.94 -6.74
C GLY A 530 -6.60 -35.71 -6.85
N MET A 531 -6.17 -34.44 -6.83
CA MET A 531 -4.77 -34.05 -6.73
C MET A 531 -4.59 -33.04 -5.61
N ALA A 532 -3.40 -33.00 -5.01
CA ALA A 532 -3.05 -31.99 -4.01
C ALA A 532 -3.29 -30.56 -4.53
N LEU A 533 -3.85 -29.70 -3.68
CA LEU A 533 -4.24 -28.32 -4.05
C LEU A 533 -3.09 -27.51 -4.65
N SER A 534 -1.86 -27.72 -4.17
CA SER A 534 -0.66 -27.05 -4.69
C SER A 534 -0.33 -27.37 -6.16
N LYS A 535 -0.87 -28.47 -6.71
CA LYS A 535 -0.67 -28.87 -8.10
C LYS A 535 -1.77 -28.36 -9.05
N GLN A 536 -2.87 -27.84 -8.51
CA GLN A 536 -4.02 -27.40 -9.29
C GLN A 536 -3.78 -26.02 -9.92
N ASP A 537 -4.43 -25.73 -11.05
CA ASP A 537 -4.34 -24.43 -11.74
C ASP A 537 -5.44 -23.44 -11.33
N ASN A 538 -5.89 -23.53 -10.08
CA ASN A 538 -6.77 -22.54 -9.45
C ASN A 538 -5.96 -21.50 -8.68
N LEU A 539 -6.63 -20.42 -8.25
CA LEU A 539 -6.02 -19.34 -7.47
C LEU A 539 -5.30 -19.87 -6.22
N VAL A 540 -5.95 -20.75 -5.45
CA VAL A 540 -5.36 -21.35 -4.25
C VAL A 540 -4.10 -22.13 -4.59
N GLY A 541 -4.13 -22.96 -5.63
CA GLY A 541 -2.97 -23.74 -6.06
C GLY A 541 -1.80 -22.83 -6.45
N ARG A 542 -2.06 -21.74 -7.18
CA ARG A 542 -1.04 -20.72 -7.49
C ARG A 542 -0.46 -20.08 -6.23
N ILE A 543 -1.31 -19.67 -5.28
CA ILE A 543 -0.87 -19.08 -4.00
C ILE A 543 -0.04 -20.07 -3.18
N LEU A 544 -0.44 -21.36 -3.12
CA LEU A 544 0.32 -22.40 -2.42
C LEU A 544 1.69 -22.70 -3.07
N ARG A 545 1.81 -22.53 -4.40
CA ARG A 545 3.11 -22.59 -5.09
C ARG A 545 3.98 -21.38 -4.76
N LEU A 546 3.38 -20.18 -4.67
CA LEU A 546 4.10 -18.97 -4.23
C LEU A 546 4.60 -19.09 -2.79
N LEU A 547 3.79 -19.66 -1.90
CA LEU A 547 4.17 -19.95 -0.51
C LEU A 547 5.43 -20.84 -0.39
N ASN A 548 5.61 -21.76 -1.34
CA ASN A 548 6.73 -22.70 -1.39
C ASN A 548 7.81 -22.30 -2.41
N ALA A 549 7.80 -21.05 -2.90
CA ALA A 549 8.80 -20.56 -3.82
C ALA A 549 10.15 -20.32 -3.10
N VAL A 550 11.27 -20.63 -3.78
CA VAL A 550 12.61 -20.54 -3.18
C VAL A 550 13.14 -19.11 -3.20
N GLY A 551 12.77 -18.33 -4.22
CA GLY A 551 13.35 -17.01 -4.48
C GLY A 551 12.55 -15.82 -3.94
N PHE A 552 11.41 -16.01 -3.27
CA PHE A 552 10.51 -14.93 -2.86
C PHE A 552 10.33 -14.90 -1.35
N ASP A 553 11.24 -14.23 -0.65
CA ASP A 553 11.27 -14.20 0.81
C ASP A 553 10.12 -13.42 1.42
N SER A 554 9.71 -12.31 0.79
CA SER A 554 8.63 -11.46 1.29
C SER A 554 7.27 -12.02 0.86
N LEU A 555 7.16 -12.43 -0.41
CA LEU A 555 5.92 -12.94 -0.97
C LEU A 555 5.45 -14.23 -0.30
N LYS A 556 6.36 -15.16 0.06
CA LYS A 556 5.99 -16.42 0.72
C LYS A 556 5.30 -16.17 2.07
N VAL A 557 5.85 -15.27 2.88
CA VAL A 557 5.30 -14.92 4.20
C VAL A 557 3.94 -14.25 4.02
N THR A 558 3.85 -13.32 3.06
CA THR A 558 2.63 -12.56 2.80
C THR A 558 1.51 -13.44 2.22
N ALA A 559 1.84 -14.38 1.34
CA ALA A 559 0.91 -15.38 0.82
C ALA A 559 0.38 -16.31 1.92
N GLY A 560 1.24 -16.70 2.87
CA GLY A 560 0.84 -17.45 4.05
C GLY A 560 -0.09 -16.63 4.95
N GLU A 561 0.24 -15.36 5.22
CA GLU A 561 -0.59 -14.47 6.05
C GLU A 561 -1.96 -14.19 5.40
N PHE A 562 -2.03 -14.12 4.08
CA PHE A 562 -3.28 -14.02 3.33
C PHE A 562 -4.19 -15.23 3.59
N LEU A 563 -3.66 -16.45 3.42
CA LEU A 563 -4.42 -17.68 3.70
C LEU A 563 -4.78 -17.76 5.19
N TYR A 564 -3.86 -17.46 6.09
CA TYR A 564 -4.09 -17.49 7.52
C TYR A 564 -5.16 -16.50 7.98
N SER A 565 -5.18 -15.29 7.40
CA SER A 565 -6.18 -14.26 7.67
C SER A 565 -7.57 -14.66 7.15
N LEU A 566 -7.67 -15.35 6.01
CA LEU A 566 -8.92 -15.92 5.50
C LEU A 566 -9.48 -17.01 6.45
N PHE A 567 -8.54 -17.76 7.05
CA PHE A 567 -8.59 -18.72 8.17
C PHE A 567 -9.00 -18.20 9.55
N ASP A 568 -9.39 -16.92 9.71
CA ASP A 568 -9.62 -16.31 11.03
C ASP A 568 -8.41 -16.45 11.99
N LYS A 569 -7.20 -16.51 11.40
CA LYS A 569 -5.95 -16.76 12.13
C LYS A 569 -5.98 -18.05 12.96
N ASN A 570 -6.71 -19.05 12.49
CA ASN A 570 -6.78 -20.36 13.10
C ASN A 570 -5.98 -21.39 12.28
N ALA A 571 -4.88 -21.88 12.85
CA ALA A 571 -3.99 -22.82 12.17
C ALA A 571 -4.66 -24.18 11.94
N ASP A 572 -5.39 -24.70 12.93
CA ASP A 572 -6.09 -25.98 12.83
C ASP A 572 -7.19 -25.95 11.77
N PHE A 573 -7.95 -24.85 11.71
CA PHE A 573 -8.97 -24.70 10.68
C PHE A 573 -8.36 -24.61 9.28
N LEU A 574 -7.29 -23.83 9.12
CA LEU A 574 -6.57 -23.70 7.85
C LEU A 574 -5.99 -25.05 7.38
N THR A 575 -5.34 -25.80 8.27
CA THR A 575 -4.72 -27.10 7.92
C THR A 575 -5.76 -28.18 7.64
N SER A 576 -6.91 -28.16 8.31
CA SER A 576 -8.03 -29.06 8.01
C SER A 576 -8.56 -28.91 6.57
N GLN A 577 -8.47 -27.71 6.00
CA GLN A 577 -9.01 -27.40 4.67
C GLN A 577 -7.99 -27.58 3.54
N ILE A 578 -6.73 -27.25 3.78
CA ILE A 578 -5.67 -27.25 2.75
C ILE A 578 -4.74 -28.46 2.86
N GLY A 579 -4.47 -28.96 4.08
CA GLY A 579 -3.42 -29.92 4.39
C GLY A 579 -2.17 -29.28 4.99
N TYR A 580 -1.52 -29.97 5.93
CA TYR A 580 -0.36 -29.46 6.67
C TYR A 580 0.89 -29.25 5.80
N GLY A 581 1.17 -30.15 4.86
CA GLY A 581 2.42 -30.19 4.09
C GLY A 581 2.74 -28.88 3.36
N PRO A 582 1.83 -28.33 2.53
CA PRO A 582 2.03 -27.05 1.86
C PRO A 582 2.21 -25.84 2.79
N LEU A 583 1.70 -25.93 4.02
CA LEU A 583 1.67 -24.84 5.01
C LEU A 583 2.80 -24.94 6.04
N ALA A 584 3.46 -26.09 6.17
CA ALA A 584 4.40 -26.39 7.24
C ALA A 584 5.51 -25.33 7.39
N GLY A 585 6.08 -24.85 6.28
CA GLY A 585 7.12 -23.81 6.29
C GLY A 585 6.61 -22.48 6.84
N PHE A 586 5.39 -22.09 6.50
CA PHE A 586 4.76 -20.88 7.01
C PHE A 586 4.34 -21.03 8.48
N LEU A 587 3.69 -22.14 8.85
CA LEU A 587 3.28 -22.39 10.24
C LEU A 587 4.48 -22.42 11.19
N LEU A 588 5.59 -23.00 10.76
CA LEU A 588 6.85 -22.96 11.48
C LEU A 588 7.35 -21.52 11.68
N SER A 589 7.25 -20.67 10.64
CA SER A 589 7.67 -19.27 10.69
C SER A 589 6.87 -18.42 11.68
N ILE A 590 5.58 -18.72 11.86
CA ILE A 590 4.71 -18.05 12.85
C ILE A 590 4.71 -18.74 14.23
N GLY A 591 5.44 -19.85 14.38
CA GLY A 591 5.55 -20.61 15.63
C GLY A 591 4.28 -21.35 16.06
N GLN A 592 3.39 -21.68 15.12
CA GLN A 592 2.13 -22.37 15.40
C GLN A 592 2.20 -23.86 15.04
N PRO A 593 1.77 -24.78 15.93
CA PRO A 593 1.58 -26.18 15.56
C PRO A 593 0.40 -26.29 14.59
N GLY A 594 0.60 -26.98 13.46
CA GLY A 594 -0.43 -27.12 12.42
C GLY A 594 -1.31 -28.37 12.53
N LEU A 595 -0.98 -29.29 13.43
CA LEU A 595 -1.71 -30.54 13.64
C LEU A 595 -1.91 -30.75 15.13
N ASN A 596 -3.09 -30.37 15.62
CA ASN A 596 -3.52 -30.67 16.98
C ASN A 596 -4.54 -31.81 16.95
N PRO A 597 -4.28 -32.95 17.64
CA PRO A 597 -5.21 -34.09 17.66
C PRO A 597 -6.52 -33.75 18.40
N ASP A 598 -6.47 -32.80 19.33
CA ASP A 598 -7.62 -32.35 20.14
C ASP A 598 -8.42 -31.22 19.46
N SER A 599 -8.13 -30.89 18.19
CA SER A 599 -8.81 -29.81 17.50
C SER A 599 -10.25 -30.18 17.12
N ILE A 600 -11.13 -29.18 17.14
CA ILE A 600 -12.52 -29.31 16.68
C ILE A 600 -12.57 -29.45 15.15
N TYR A 601 -11.53 -28.97 14.46
CA TYR A 601 -11.44 -28.94 13.01
C TYR A 601 -10.64 -30.14 12.50
N GLN A 602 -11.35 -31.23 12.24
CA GLN A 602 -10.76 -32.42 11.62
C GLN A 602 -11.06 -32.45 10.11
N PRO A 603 -10.07 -32.82 9.27
CA PRO A 603 -10.35 -33.01 7.86
C PRO A 603 -11.33 -34.18 7.67
N PRO A 604 -12.10 -34.18 6.57
CA PRO A 604 -12.94 -35.31 6.21
C PRO A 604 -12.15 -36.62 6.18
N ALA A 605 -12.73 -37.74 6.62
CA ALA A 605 -12.04 -39.03 6.71
C ALA A 605 -11.43 -39.52 5.38
N ASN A 606 -12.01 -39.09 4.25
CA ASN A 606 -11.54 -39.40 2.90
C ASN A 606 -10.41 -38.47 2.40
N VAL A 607 -9.97 -37.48 3.18
CA VAL A 607 -8.93 -36.51 2.83
C VAL A 607 -7.71 -36.73 3.72
N ASN A 608 -6.52 -36.75 3.11
CA ASN A 608 -5.27 -36.88 3.83
C ASN A 608 -4.91 -35.55 4.55
N PRO A 609 -4.71 -35.56 5.88
CA PRO A 609 -4.43 -34.35 6.67
C PRO A 609 -3.10 -33.66 6.32
N ILE A 610 -2.15 -34.38 5.72
CA ILE A 610 -0.85 -33.86 5.33
C ILE A 610 -0.95 -33.21 3.95
N THR A 611 -1.50 -33.91 2.97
CA THR A 611 -1.47 -33.45 1.57
C THR A 611 -2.70 -32.66 1.14
N GLY A 612 -3.81 -32.78 1.88
CA GLY A 612 -5.11 -32.20 1.52
C GLY A 612 -5.78 -32.85 0.29
N ALA A 613 -5.15 -33.90 -0.27
CA ALA A 613 -5.70 -34.69 -1.36
C ALA A 613 -6.58 -35.81 -0.82
N ARG A 614 -7.50 -36.30 -1.64
CA ARG A 614 -8.24 -37.52 -1.36
C ARG A 614 -7.25 -38.68 -1.28
N TRP A 615 -7.48 -39.59 -0.36
CA TRP A 615 -6.71 -40.82 -0.34
C TRP A 615 -6.86 -41.58 -1.66
N ASP A 616 -5.76 -42.09 -2.21
CA ASP A 616 -5.80 -43.01 -3.33
C ASP A 616 -6.54 -44.28 -2.88
N SER A 617 -7.42 -44.80 -3.75
CA SER A 617 -8.31 -45.92 -3.43
C SER A 617 -7.52 -47.16 -3.00
N GLY A 618 -7.35 -47.34 -1.68
CA GLY A 618 -6.57 -48.40 -1.04
C GLY A 618 -5.90 -47.97 0.26
N GLU A 619 -5.56 -46.68 0.41
CA GLU A 619 -4.95 -46.15 1.63
C GLU A 619 -6.01 -45.42 2.47
N THR A 620 -6.48 -45.99 3.56
CA THR A 620 -7.37 -45.29 4.50
C THR A 620 -6.61 -45.07 5.81
N VAL A 621 -7.12 -44.25 6.73
CA VAL A 621 -6.57 -44.22 8.10
C VAL A 621 -6.60 -45.64 8.71
N GLU A 622 -7.58 -46.46 8.31
CA GLU A 622 -7.69 -47.88 8.70
C GLU A 622 -6.64 -48.78 8.01
N SER A 623 -6.03 -48.38 6.89
CA SER A 623 -4.92 -49.13 6.27
C SER A 623 -3.56 -48.82 6.91
N LEU A 624 -3.44 -47.74 7.72
CA LEU A 624 -2.31 -47.57 8.64
C LEU A 624 -2.41 -48.53 9.83
N ASP A 625 -3.64 -48.98 10.15
CA ASP A 625 -3.92 -50.01 11.15
C ASP A 625 -3.88 -51.44 10.56
N GLU A 626 -3.59 -51.60 9.26
CA GLU A 626 -3.16 -52.91 8.75
C GLU A 626 -1.91 -53.29 9.53
N VAL A 627 -2.07 -54.29 10.40
CA VAL A 627 -1.04 -54.80 11.30
C VAL A 627 0.18 -55.10 10.44
N MET A 628 1.16 -54.19 10.44
CA MET A 628 2.42 -54.37 9.71
C MET A 628 2.90 -55.79 9.97
N THR A 629 3.25 -56.50 8.90
CA THR A 629 3.75 -57.86 9.05
C THR A 629 4.99 -57.83 9.94
N GLN A 630 5.25 -58.90 10.68
CA GLN A 630 6.38 -58.94 11.61
C GLN A 630 7.71 -58.63 10.89
N GLU A 631 7.84 -59.04 9.63
CA GLU A 631 9.01 -58.74 8.79
C GLU A 631 9.12 -57.24 8.44
N GLU A 632 8.02 -56.56 8.15
CA GLU A 632 8.02 -55.12 7.88
C GLU A 632 8.31 -54.31 9.15
N LYS A 633 7.82 -54.77 10.30
CA LYS A 633 8.14 -54.16 11.60
C LYS A 633 9.64 -54.24 11.91
N GLU A 634 10.27 -55.38 11.61
CA GLU A 634 11.71 -55.56 11.81
C GLU A 634 12.52 -54.67 10.87
N LYS A 635 12.13 -54.55 9.60
CA LYS A 635 12.79 -53.65 8.63
C LYS A 635 12.65 -52.17 9.00
N GLU A 636 11.46 -51.75 9.45
CA GLU A 636 11.26 -50.36 9.87
C GLU A 636 12.01 -50.07 11.19
N ALA A 637 12.09 -51.03 12.11
CA ALA A 637 12.92 -50.92 13.30
C ALA A 637 14.42 -50.78 12.96
N GLU A 638 14.93 -51.54 11.99
CA GLU A 638 16.31 -51.40 11.49
C GLU A 638 16.55 -50.02 10.87
N ARG A 639 15.61 -49.55 10.04
CA ARG A 639 15.66 -48.21 9.44
C ARG A 639 15.69 -47.10 10.49
N LEU A 640 14.88 -47.21 11.53
CA LEU A 640 14.85 -46.25 12.64
C LEU A 640 16.15 -46.29 13.46
N CYS A 641 16.72 -47.48 13.69
CA CYS A 641 18.01 -47.66 14.34
C CYS A 641 19.13 -46.90 13.60
N ASP A 642 19.18 -47.06 12.29
CA ASP A 642 20.13 -46.36 11.43
C ASP A 642 19.96 -44.84 11.48
N LEU A 643 18.70 -44.37 11.54
CA LEU A 643 18.40 -42.94 11.62
C LEU A 643 18.89 -42.34 12.94
N PHE A 644 18.66 -43.02 14.08
CA PHE A 644 19.16 -42.59 15.39
C PHE A 644 20.69 -42.57 15.42
N ASP A 645 21.36 -43.55 14.82
CA ASP A 645 22.82 -43.58 14.74
C ASP A 645 23.38 -42.44 13.89
N ARG A 646 22.72 -42.11 12.77
CA ARG A 646 23.10 -40.96 11.92
C ARG A 646 22.89 -39.62 12.62
N ILE A 647 21.76 -39.43 13.31
CA ILE A 647 21.46 -38.20 14.05
C ILE A 647 22.49 -38.01 15.18
N ASN A 648 22.79 -39.07 15.93
CA ASN A 648 23.79 -39.03 17.01
C ASN A 648 25.22 -38.76 16.49
N ARG A 649 25.56 -39.22 15.27
CA ARG A 649 26.85 -38.90 14.63
C ARG A 649 26.95 -37.45 14.16
N ASN A 650 25.84 -36.85 13.73
CA ASN A 650 25.84 -35.48 13.19
C ASN A 650 25.92 -34.38 14.28
N GLY A 651 25.72 -34.71 15.56
CA GLY A 651 26.07 -33.84 16.70
C GLY A 651 25.24 -32.55 16.90
N VAL A 652 24.26 -32.27 16.04
CA VAL A 652 23.44 -31.04 16.10
C VAL A 652 22.29 -31.15 17.12
N ILE A 653 21.78 -32.36 17.39
CA ILE A 653 20.70 -32.61 18.36
C ILE A 653 21.01 -33.94 19.07
N SER A 654 21.19 -33.92 20.39
CA SER A 654 21.37 -35.14 21.19
C SER A 654 20.03 -35.61 21.74
N VAL A 655 19.36 -36.50 21.00
CA VAL A 655 18.17 -37.20 21.49
C VAL A 655 18.63 -38.47 22.20
N LYS A 656 18.16 -38.72 23.43
CA LYS A 656 18.47 -39.96 24.17
C LYS A 656 17.90 -41.15 23.40
N ASP A 657 18.77 -42.06 22.97
CA ASP A 657 18.40 -43.27 22.23
C ASP A 657 17.50 -44.17 23.10
N PRO A 658 16.26 -44.46 22.69
CA PRO A 658 15.34 -45.31 23.44
C PRO A 658 15.91 -46.71 23.73
N ARG A 659 16.80 -47.22 22.86
CA ARG A 659 17.46 -48.51 23.05
C ARG A 659 18.39 -48.48 24.26
N LYS A 660 19.19 -47.41 24.39
CA LYS A 660 20.10 -47.24 25.53
C LYS A 660 19.32 -47.10 26.84
N VAL A 661 18.22 -46.34 26.82
CA VAL A 661 17.33 -46.20 27.98
C VAL A 661 16.67 -47.53 28.34
N ALA A 662 16.24 -48.33 27.36
CA ALA A 662 15.65 -49.65 27.60
C ALA A 662 16.66 -50.67 28.15
N VAL A 663 17.94 -50.59 27.74
CA VAL A 663 19.04 -51.36 28.34
C VAL A 663 19.32 -50.91 29.77
N GLU A 664 19.43 -49.59 30.00
CA GLU A 664 19.69 -49.02 31.33
C GLU A 664 18.57 -49.29 32.34
N THR A 665 17.32 -49.39 31.86
CA THR A 665 16.15 -49.70 32.70
C THR A 665 15.92 -51.19 32.90
N GLY A 666 16.73 -52.07 32.32
CA GLY A 666 16.62 -53.53 32.50
C GLY A 666 15.44 -54.18 31.78
N LYS A 667 14.68 -53.43 30.95
CA LYS A 667 13.50 -53.95 30.26
C LYS A 667 13.80 -55.11 29.31
N PHE A 668 14.99 -55.16 28.73
CA PHE A 668 15.40 -56.29 27.88
C PHE A 668 15.49 -57.60 28.66
N GLU A 669 16.02 -57.57 29.90
CA GLU A 669 16.10 -58.76 30.76
C GLU A 669 14.71 -59.25 31.19
N GLU A 670 13.74 -58.34 31.38
CA GLU A 670 12.35 -58.70 31.69
C GLU A 670 11.68 -59.40 30.51
N ILE A 671 11.91 -58.92 29.28
CA ILE A 671 11.36 -59.50 28.05
C ILE A 671 11.98 -60.87 27.78
N GLU A 672 13.29 -61.04 27.98
CA GLU A 672 14.00 -62.31 27.82
C GLU A 672 13.47 -63.37 28.79
N LYS A 673 13.36 -63.03 30.08
CA LYS A 673 12.76 -63.92 31.09
C LYS A 673 11.31 -64.29 30.76
N ALA A 674 10.53 -63.33 30.25
CA ALA A 674 9.15 -63.59 29.85
C ALA A 674 9.07 -64.49 28.59
N ALA A 675 10.02 -64.40 27.68
CA ALA A 675 10.11 -65.27 26.51
C ALA A 675 10.53 -66.69 26.89
N GLU A 676 11.51 -66.84 27.78
CA GLU A 676 11.93 -68.13 28.34
C GLU A 676 10.76 -68.83 29.06
N MET A 677 10.03 -68.13 29.92
CA MET A 677 8.86 -68.69 30.60
C MET A 677 7.80 -69.20 29.62
N LYS A 678 7.55 -68.48 28.53
CA LYS A 678 6.60 -68.91 27.49
C LYS A 678 7.08 -70.13 26.73
N SER A 679 8.39 -70.24 26.46
CA SER A 679 8.99 -71.42 25.84
C SER A 679 8.83 -72.64 26.74
N ASP A 680 9.15 -72.49 28.02
CA ASP A 680 9.02 -73.56 29.02
C ASP A 680 7.56 -74.03 29.19
N GLU A 681 6.60 -73.10 29.15
CA GLU A 681 5.18 -73.43 29.19
C GLU A 681 4.74 -74.24 27.95
N LEU A 682 5.27 -73.90 26.78
CA LEU A 682 4.95 -74.57 25.52
C LEU A 682 5.57 -75.97 25.47
N GLU A 683 6.82 -76.13 25.92
CA GLU A 683 7.48 -77.44 26.05
C GLU A 683 6.71 -78.37 27.02
N LYS A 684 6.28 -77.87 28.17
CA LYS A 684 5.47 -78.64 29.13
C LYS A 684 4.12 -79.08 28.53
N ALA A 685 3.49 -78.21 27.75
CA ALA A 685 2.23 -78.53 27.08
C ALA A 685 2.41 -79.64 26.02
N ASP A 686 3.51 -79.60 25.27
CA ASP A 686 3.85 -80.63 24.29
C ASP A 686 4.23 -81.97 24.95
N GLU A 687 4.96 -81.95 26.08
CA GLU A 687 5.24 -83.15 26.88
C GLU A 687 3.96 -83.81 27.41
N GLU A 688 3.02 -83.02 27.95
CA GLU A 688 1.74 -83.53 28.45
C GLU A 688 0.90 -84.14 27.31
N LYS A 689 0.97 -83.55 26.12
CA LYS A 689 0.30 -84.10 24.93
C LYS A 689 0.92 -85.42 24.49
N ALA A 690 2.26 -85.51 24.46
CA ALA A 690 2.97 -86.74 24.11
C ALA A 690 2.69 -87.89 25.10
N LEU A 691 2.61 -87.60 26.41
CA LEU A 691 2.25 -88.60 27.42
C LEU A 691 0.83 -89.15 27.20
N ARG A 692 -0.13 -88.28 26.89
CA ARG A 692 -1.51 -88.69 26.56
C ARG A 692 -1.55 -89.62 25.33
N GLU A 693 -0.83 -89.29 24.28
CA GLU A 693 -0.72 -90.13 23.07
C GLU A 693 -0.07 -91.50 23.37
N LEU A 694 0.96 -91.52 24.24
CA LEU A 694 1.63 -92.75 24.65
C LEU A 694 0.71 -93.67 25.46
N GLU A 695 -0.12 -93.11 26.35
CA GLU A 695 -1.13 -93.88 27.08
C GLU A 695 -2.19 -94.48 26.15
N GLU A 696 -2.65 -93.71 25.15
CA GLU A 696 -3.56 -94.22 24.13
C GLU A 696 -2.94 -95.36 23.33
N TYR A 697 -1.66 -95.23 22.94
CA TYR A 697 -0.93 -96.29 22.26
C TYR A 697 -0.81 -97.56 23.12
N LYS A 698 -0.47 -97.43 24.42
CA LYS A 698 -0.43 -98.56 25.35
C LYS A 698 -1.79 -99.25 25.48
N LYS A 699 -2.89 -98.49 25.60
CA LYS A 699 -4.26 -99.02 25.62
C LYS A 699 -4.60 -99.77 24.33
N ARG A 700 -4.18 -99.27 23.15
CA ARG A 700 -4.35 -99.96 21.85
C ARG A 700 -3.53 -101.24 21.75
N LYS A 701 -2.30 -101.27 22.28
CA LYS A 701 -1.44 -102.45 22.29
C LYS A 701 -1.95 -103.54 23.24
N ALA A 702 -2.42 -103.17 24.43
CA ALA A 702 -3.04 -104.09 25.38
C ALA A 702 -4.30 -104.75 24.81
N LYS A 703 -5.12 -104.02 24.04
CA LYS A 703 -6.26 -104.61 23.30
C LYS A 703 -5.85 -105.61 22.21
N LYS A 704 -4.64 -105.51 21.65
CA LYS A 704 -4.12 -106.44 20.63
C LYS A 704 -3.46 -107.71 21.20
N GLN A 705 -3.11 -107.73 22.49
CA GLN A 705 -2.52 -108.91 23.16
C GLN A 705 -3.56 -109.81 23.86
N ASN A 706 -4.82 -109.36 23.97
CA ASN A 706 -5.94 -110.12 24.53
C ASN A 706 -6.89 -110.71 23.45
N VAL A 707 -6.40 -110.82 22.21
CA VAL A 707 -7.00 -111.57 21.09
C VAL A 707 -5.98 -112.61 20.67
#